data_AF-A0AAV1J239-F1
#
_entry.id   AF-A0AAV1J239-F1
#
_cell.length_a   1.000
_cell.length_b   1.000
_cell.length_c   1.000
_cell.angle_alpha   90.00
_cell.angle_beta   90.00
_cell.angle_gamma   90.00
#
_symmetry.space_group_name_H-M   'P 1'
#
loop_
_entity.id
_entity.type
_entity.pdbx_description
1 polymer ?
#
loop_
_entity_poly.entity_id
_entity_poly.type
_entity_poly.pdbx_seq_one_letter_code
_entity_poly.pdbx_strand_id
1 'polypeptide(L)'
;MSKAQQNANIQAEKQLIQRINEAGMSEGGKRAGLLRKIIEILTHQLSPMIPMYMENVLSFINDKLPETRKIIIAFIEELSTNFPENLPKVISNLQLLVTDPVVAVQKRAIQAASVIYKNVLTWLCSSTNEQEAKLVWEHMNKTKLLILNMIDSENEGIRTHAIKFLEEVVLLQTATNSSSTDFSLNNISKSLTFINQDALEEEAEHIFQLLLKFHNSQHISSVNLMACMTTLIALAKCRPKYLPRVLQALGDLHTTLPPTLSQSQVNSVRKHLRIQLISLVKQTSVNDMIPQLLQLLTDIGMTQQEINKVVPKEKRHKRVLALATASESKSDSPAKRLRLDSPPLSQGSDSNSNSRIDFDDDSSQSSKTSLVSEDTLFDGLNSIDNVINLVLATLVNNLPNEMPNTFLMNYKPIPNSGSKPQIRHLAKMIHAVIKGEPELPVTPAPVPLPVPAPVTKIPLLSEDDEKITLKNAVAKLQETTKDRQVENAVTKLMEETRQEFIKEGERKAKEKEKLVPPQTPTVPKLKQKVKLLKLQEITRPIPKEIKEKIMLQAVARILHADKEAAIGGAAQIRAKFITIFASSYTPDIRELVLNYILEDPLNRIDLGLAWLYEEYAYMQGFNRHPVTLQKISDKHDENYSQLLCALVTQVCERGDPLMENSKEILLRRIYCEAPVVTLEAVDYLKHLVVEEKSILALELLEELCVVRPPRAHKYAPALVFHVLNENQDVRDFALKATVKIFKSGSDAVKKVVEKHALLYLGFIALDNPPSELISSRLNIRVWTDDLYKVCLNLVMALFMENDELIIDVARVYGCAGAEAKRCVLRAIESPLRAVAASAPPGTIPSAFHILLQDCPRGAETLLTRLVHILTDRAPPSPELVSRVRELYATRVSDVRFLIPVLNGLSKREILAALPKLIKLNPNVVKEVFNKLLGLQNPNNEILPVSPEELLVALHLIDPNKADLKFIIKATGLCFAEKQVYTQDVVSAVLQRLAEEQDTPVLMMRSVLQALTLYPNLGPLALNILQLLIDREVWSNKVAWEGWVKCCERLGSQATKVLIALPARALPSVPPNLARLIETTEGSNPFSPPPVSNPIEPLPPGME
;
A
#
# COMPACT_ATOMS: atom_id res chain seq x y z
N MET A 1 40.93 -1.71 -36.29
CA MET A 1 40.37 -2.96 -35.70
C MET A 1 40.05 -3.93 -36.83
N SER A 2 40.50 -5.19 -36.73
CA SER A 2 40.31 -6.24 -37.76
C SER A 2 38.82 -6.55 -38.00
N LYS A 3 38.43 -6.89 -39.24
CA LYS A 3 37.05 -7.34 -39.59
C LYS A 3 36.51 -8.47 -38.68
N ALA A 4 37.41 -9.28 -38.10
CA ALA A 4 37.05 -10.30 -37.12
C ALA A 4 36.53 -9.72 -35.79
N GLN A 5 37.09 -8.59 -35.32
CA GLN A 5 36.67 -7.92 -34.09
C GLN A 5 35.29 -7.26 -34.26
N GLN A 6 35.01 -6.69 -35.45
CA GLN A 6 33.69 -6.13 -35.75
C GLN A 6 32.60 -7.21 -35.81
N ASN A 7 32.87 -8.36 -36.43
CA ASN A 7 31.92 -9.48 -36.45
C ASN A 7 31.67 -10.07 -35.05
N ALA A 8 32.71 -10.16 -34.21
CA ALA A 8 32.57 -10.60 -32.83
C ALA A 8 31.72 -9.63 -31.99
N ASN A 9 31.90 -8.32 -32.17
CA ASN A 9 31.09 -7.31 -31.47
C ASN A 9 29.61 -7.34 -31.91
N ILE A 10 29.33 -7.54 -33.20
CA ILE A 10 27.95 -7.67 -33.70
C ILE A 10 27.26 -8.93 -33.13
N GLN A 11 28.00 -10.04 -33.01
CA GLN A 11 27.48 -11.26 -32.41
C GLN A 11 27.23 -11.10 -30.89
N ALA A 12 28.16 -10.45 -30.18
CA ALA A 12 27.99 -10.13 -28.76
C ALA A 12 26.80 -9.19 -28.52
N GLU A 13 26.59 -8.21 -29.40
CA GLU A 13 25.45 -7.27 -29.31
C GLU A 13 24.12 -8.00 -29.51
N LYS A 14 24.01 -8.89 -30.49
CA LYS A 14 22.81 -9.73 -30.67
C LYS A 14 22.53 -10.60 -29.45
N GLN A 15 23.58 -11.18 -28.85
CA GLN A 15 23.45 -11.95 -27.61
C GLN A 15 23.04 -11.08 -26.42
N LEU A 16 23.54 -9.84 -26.33
CA LEU A 16 23.15 -8.88 -25.30
C LEU A 16 21.66 -8.55 -25.41
N ILE A 17 21.17 -8.19 -26.60
CA ILE A 17 19.75 -7.87 -26.84
C ILE A 17 18.87 -9.07 -26.50
N GLN A 18 19.25 -10.27 -26.94
CA GLN A 18 18.52 -11.49 -26.60
C GLN A 18 18.45 -11.68 -25.07
N ARG A 19 19.55 -11.47 -24.36
CA ARG A 19 19.61 -11.64 -22.90
C ARG A 19 18.82 -10.58 -22.16
N ILE A 20 18.80 -9.34 -22.64
CA ILE A 20 17.96 -8.27 -22.09
C ILE A 20 16.48 -8.63 -22.22
N ASN A 21 16.05 -9.13 -23.39
CA ASN A 21 14.68 -9.58 -23.61
C ASN A 21 14.33 -10.79 -22.71
N GLU A 22 15.23 -11.76 -22.60
CA GLU A 22 15.08 -12.91 -21.70
C GLU A 22 14.99 -12.47 -20.23
N ALA A 23 15.75 -11.45 -19.81
CA ALA A 23 15.71 -10.90 -18.46
C ALA A 23 14.39 -10.17 -18.16
N GLY A 24 13.82 -9.46 -19.14
CA GLY A 24 12.50 -8.83 -19.03
C GLY A 24 11.36 -9.84 -18.83
N MET A 25 11.46 -11.01 -19.46
CA MET A 25 10.43 -12.07 -19.38
C MET A 25 10.63 -13.07 -18.24
N SER A 26 11.83 -13.13 -17.65
CA SER A 26 12.16 -14.04 -16.55
C SER A 26 11.83 -13.42 -15.19
N GLU A 27 11.46 -14.22 -14.18
CA GLU A 27 11.24 -13.75 -12.80
C GLU A 27 12.22 -14.38 -11.78
N GLY A 28 12.42 -13.70 -10.64
CA GLY A 28 13.17 -14.23 -9.49
C GLY A 28 14.66 -14.42 -9.74
N GLY A 29 15.23 -15.52 -9.21
CA GLY A 29 16.68 -15.77 -9.25
C GLY A 29 17.26 -15.94 -10.67
N LYS A 30 16.46 -16.38 -11.65
CA LYS A 30 16.88 -16.49 -13.05
C LYS A 30 17.17 -15.12 -13.65
N ARG A 31 16.34 -14.10 -13.36
CA ARG A 31 16.55 -12.71 -13.78
C ARG A 31 17.86 -12.16 -13.19
N ALA A 32 18.10 -12.36 -11.90
CA ALA A 32 19.35 -11.95 -11.25
C ALA A 32 20.60 -12.60 -11.89
N GLY A 33 20.50 -13.88 -12.28
CA GLY A 33 21.56 -14.57 -13.02
C GLY A 33 21.81 -14.01 -14.42
N LEU A 34 20.75 -13.65 -15.15
CA LEU A 34 20.85 -13.01 -16.47
C LEU A 34 21.42 -11.59 -16.37
N LEU A 35 20.97 -10.79 -15.40
CA LEU A 35 21.47 -9.42 -15.19
C LEU A 35 22.96 -9.38 -14.89
N ARG A 36 23.48 -10.30 -14.06
CA ARG A 36 24.94 -10.41 -13.83
C ARG A 36 25.72 -10.60 -15.13
N LYS A 37 25.24 -11.47 -16.01
CA LYS A 37 25.87 -11.73 -17.32
C LYS A 37 25.72 -10.54 -18.29
N ILE A 38 24.57 -9.87 -18.27
CA ILE A 38 24.33 -8.65 -19.07
C ILE A 38 25.35 -7.57 -18.66
N ILE A 39 25.51 -7.34 -17.36
CA ILE A 39 26.47 -6.35 -16.83
C ILE A 39 27.89 -6.73 -17.23
N GLU A 40 28.32 -7.98 -17.05
CA GLU A 40 29.66 -8.45 -17.42
C GLU A 40 29.96 -8.25 -18.92
N ILE A 41 29.00 -8.56 -19.80
CA ILE A 41 29.14 -8.34 -21.24
C ILE A 41 29.21 -6.84 -21.55
N LEU A 42 28.34 -6.04 -20.92
CA LEU A 42 28.24 -4.61 -21.18
C LEU A 42 29.48 -3.85 -20.69
N THR A 43 30.06 -4.22 -19.55
CA THR A 43 31.23 -3.52 -19.00
C THR A 43 32.55 -3.98 -19.62
N HIS A 44 32.72 -5.26 -19.92
CA HIS A 44 34.01 -5.80 -20.41
C HIS A 44 34.09 -6.03 -21.92
N GLN A 45 33.01 -6.39 -22.61
CA GLN A 45 33.04 -6.75 -24.03
C GLN A 45 32.48 -5.64 -24.94
N LEU A 46 31.42 -4.96 -24.49
CA LEU A 46 30.68 -3.95 -25.26
C LEU A 46 30.66 -2.58 -24.54
N SER A 47 31.75 -2.21 -23.90
CA SER A 47 31.90 -0.94 -23.17
C SER A 47 31.42 0.32 -23.92
N PRO A 48 31.70 0.52 -25.23
CA PRO A 48 31.20 1.72 -25.93
C PRO A 48 29.67 1.76 -26.11
N MET A 49 28.97 0.64 -25.90
CA MET A 49 27.50 0.56 -26.00
C MET A 49 26.79 0.74 -24.64
N ILE A 50 27.54 0.98 -23.55
CA ILE A 50 26.98 1.27 -22.23
C ILE A 50 25.90 2.38 -22.29
N PRO A 51 26.12 3.55 -22.92
CA PRO A 51 25.12 4.62 -22.93
C PRO A 51 23.80 4.23 -23.62
N MET A 52 23.83 3.24 -24.51
CA MET A 52 22.66 2.78 -25.27
C MET A 52 21.80 1.79 -24.46
N TYR A 53 22.42 0.89 -23.71
CA TYR A 53 21.73 -0.20 -23.00
C TYR A 53 21.67 -0.03 -21.48
N MET A 54 22.27 1.02 -20.92
CA MET A 54 22.28 1.29 -19.49
C MET A 54 20.87 1.45 -18.90
N GLU A 55 19.97 2.16 -19.59
CA GLU A 55 18.57 2.32 -19.16
C GLU A 55 17.83 0.98 -19.04
N ASN A 56 18.13 0.01 -19.92
CA ASN A 56 17.57 -1.35 -19.84
C ASN A 56 18.03 -2.12 -18.60
N VAL A 57 19.20 -1.79 -18.03
CA VAL A 57 19.68 -2.37 -16.77
C VAL A 57 19.09 -1.60 -15.58
N LEU A 58 19.04 -0.27 -15.67
CA LEU A 58 18.48 0.60 -14.63
C LEU A 58 16.96 0.44 -14.44
N SER A 59 16.22 0.00 -15.46
CA SER A 59 14.78 -0.25 -15.35
C SER A 59 14.41 -1.27 -14.26
N PHE A 60 15.37 -2.12 -13.87
CA PHE A 60 15.19 -3.11 -12.79
C PHE A 60 15.39 -2.53 -11.37
N ILE A 61 15.55 -1.21 -11.22
CA ILE A 61 15.73 -0.56 -9.91
C ILE A 61 14.55 -0.77 -8.96
N ASN A 62 13.34 -0.87 -9.50
CA ASN A 62 12.11 -1.11 -8.74
C ASN A 62 11.71 -2.60 -8.72
N ASP A 63 12.64 -3.51 -9.03
CA ASP A 63 12.38 -4.94 -9.01
C ASP A 63 12.03 -5.43 -7.60
N LYS A 64 11.06 -6.34 -7.48
CA LYS A 64 10.60 -6.90 -6.20
C LYS A 64 11.73 -7.62 -5.45
N LEU A 65 12.67 -8.25 -6.16
CA LEU A 65 13.74 -9.05 -5.56
C LEU A 65 14.89 -8.16 -5.06
N PRO A 66 15.23 -8.17 -3.75
CA PRO A 66 16.34 -7.36 -3.22
C PRO A 66 17.70 -7.66 -3.85
N GLU A 67 17.93 -8.91 -4.26
CA GLU A 67 19.18 -9.32 -4.91
C GLU A 67 19.37 -8.66 -6.29
N THR A 68 18.29 -8.46 -7.04
CA THR A 68 18.31 -7.72 -8.31
C THR A 68 18.74 -6.27 -8.09
N ARG A 69 18.15 -5.59 -7.10
CA ARG A 69 18.50 -4.20 -6.76
C ARG A 69 19.95 -4.08 -6.28
N LYS A 70 20.46 -5.06 -5.53
CA LYS A 70 21.89 -5.13 -5.15
C LYS A 70 22.84 -5.29 -6.34
N ILE A 71 22.42 -6.01 -7.38
CA ILE A 71 23.19 -6.14 -8.62
C ILE A 71 23.26 -4.79 -9.35
N ILE A 72 22.18 -4.01 -9.35
CA ILE A 72 22.17 -2.66 -9.93
C ILE A 72 23.08 -1.72 -9.15
N ILE A 73 23.09 -1.80 -7.82
CA ILE A 73 24.05 -1.02 -7.00
C ILE A 73 25.49 -1.35 -7.42
N ALA A 74 25.81 -2.63 -7.60
CA ALA A 74 27.15 -3.05 -8.06
C ALA A 74 27.46 -2.52 -9.47
N PHE A 75 26.48 -2.48 -10.37
CA PHE A 75 26.64 -1.88 -11.69
C PHE A 75 26.92 -0.37 -11.63
N ILE A 76 26.18 0.38 -10.80
CA ILE A 76 26.41 1.83 -10.61
C ILE A 76 27.83 2.08 -10.04
N GLU A 77 28.28 1.26 -9.09
CA GLU A 77 29.62 1.31 -8.54
C GLU A 77 30.70 1.06 -9.61
N GLU A 78 30.50 0.04 -10.45
CA GLU A 78 31.42 -0.29 -11.55
C GLU A 78 31.47 0.81 -12.60
N LEU A 79 30.32 1.40 -12.97
CA LEU A 79 30.25 2.56 -13.86
C LEU A 79 31.00 3.76 -13.30
N SER A 80 30.88 4.04 -11.99
CA SER A 80 31.61 5.14 -11.37
C SER A 80 33.13 4.97 -11.44
N THR A 81 33.62 3.73 -11.46
CA THR A 81 35.05 3.41 -11.42
C THR A 81 35.66 3.38 -12.83
N ASN A 82 34.99 2.71 -13.76
CA ASN A 82 35.52 2.44 -15.10
C ASN A 82 35.01 3.41 -16.18
N PHE A 83 33.82 3.99 -16.01
CA PHE A 83 33.12 4.79 -17.02
C PHE A 83 32.48 6.06 -16.41
N PRO A 84 33.28 6.95 -15.79
CA PRO A 84 32.77 8.06 -14.98
C PRO A 84 31.97 9.09 -15.80
N GLU A 85 32.10 9.12 -17.12
CA GLU A 85 31.29 9.95 -18.04
C GLU A 85 29.78 9.68 -17.90
N ASN A 86 29.38 8.49 -17.45
CA ASN A 86 27.97 8.14 -17.25
C ASN A 86 27.42 8.52 -15.87
N LEU A 87 28.24 9.07 -14.96
CA LEU A 87 27.83 9.48 -13.61
C LEU A 87 26.58 10.38 -13.57
N PRO A 88 26.43 11.40 -14.44
CA PRO A 88 25.24 12.27 -14.44
C PRO A 88 23.92 11.50 -14.61
N LYS A 89 23.93 10.37 -15.32
CA LYS A 89 22.73 9.57 -15.60
C LYS A 89 22.40 8.57 -14.49
N VAL A 90 23.40 8.15 -13.70
CA VAL A 90 23.22 7.08 -12.70
C VAL A 90 23.16 7.58 -11.26
N ILE A 91 23.60 8.81 -10.98
CA ILE A 91 23.76 9.27 -9.59
C ILE A 91 22.43 9.42 -8.83
N SER A 92 21.35 9.80 -9.52
CA SER A 92 20.01 9.88 -8.92
C SER A 92 19.47 8.51 -8.49
N ASN A 93 19.83 7.46 -9.24
CA ASN A 93 19.46 6.08 -8.93
C ASN A 93 20.13 5.58 -7.64
N LEU A 94 21.39 5.97 -7.38
CA LEU A 94 22.06 5.68 -6.12
C LEU A 94 21.30 6.30 -4.93
N GLN A 95 20.87 7.55 -5.06
CA GLN A 95 20.12 8.25 -4.02
C GLN A 95 18.82 7.49 -3.67
N LEU A 96 18.08 7.03 -4.68
CA LEU A 96 16.86 6.22 -4.47
C LEU A 96 17.15 4.92 -3.71
N LEU A 97 18.23 4.22 -4.08
CA LEU A 97 18.63 2.94 -3.48
C LEU A 97 19.15 3.07 -2.05
N VAL A 98 19.68 4.22 -1.66
CA VAL A 98 20.04 4.52 -0.26
C VAL A 98 18.78 4.56 0.62
N THR A 99 17.66 5.06 0.08
CA THR A 99 16.36 5.12 0.78
C THR A 99 15.48 3.88 0.60
N ASP A 100 16.03 2.77 0.07
CA ASP A 100 15.27 1.53 -0.18
C ASP A 100 14.61 0.98 1.09
N PRO A 101 13.38 0.44 1.04
CA PRO A 101 12.71 -0.12 2.22
C PRO A 101 13.43 -1.35 2.82
N VAL A 102 14.28 -2.04 2.04
CA VAL A 102 14.99 -3.24 2.49
C VAL A 102 16.38 -2.90 3.00
N VAL A 103 16.59 -3.11 4.31
CA VAL A 103 17.86 -2.88 5.02
C VAL A 103 19.09 -3.48 4.31
N ALA A 104 18.96 -4.68 3.73
CA ALA A 104 20.08 -5.33 3.03
C ALA A 104 20.51 -4.56 1.76
N VAL A 105 19.58 -3.91 1.09
CA VAL A 105 19.83 -3.05 -0.08
C VAL A 105 20.44 -1.73 0.38
N GLN A 106 19.88 -1.09 1.42
CA GLN A 106 20.44 0.14 2.00
C GLN A 106 21.91 -0.04 2.42
N LYS A 107 22.24 -1.13 3.14
CA LYS A 107 23.63 -1.44 3.52
C LYS A 107 24.56 -1.54 2.31
N ARG A 108 24.12 -2.21 1.23
CA ARG A 108 24.90 -2.34 -0.01
C ARG A 108 25.04 -1.01 -0.75
N ALA A 109 24.01 -0.16 -0.71
CA ALA A 109 24.01 1.17 -1.31
C ALA A 109 24.98 2.11 -0.58
N ILE A 110 24.99 2.10 0.76
CA ILE A 110 25.94 2.86 1.58
C ILE A 110 27.39 2.43 1.30
N GLN A 111 27.64 1.12 1.17
CA GLN A 111 28.96 0.61 0.78
C GLN A 111 29.41 1.12 -0.59
N ALA A 112 28.52 1.08 -1.59
CA ALA A 112 28.81 1.63 -2.92
C ALA A 112 29.04 3.14 -2.86
N ALA A 113 28.24 3.86 -2.08
CA ALA A 113 28.35 5.31 -1.93
C ALA A 113 29.73 5.75 -1.45
N SER A 114 30.40 4.98 -0.57
CA SER A 114 31.78 5.28 -0.15
C SER A 114 32.76 5.29 -1.33
N VAL A 115 32.66 4.31 -2.22
CA VAL A 115 33.51 4.20 -3.42
C VAL A 115 33.14 5.27 -4.43
N ILE A 116 31.84 5.43 -4.69
CA ILE A 116 31.31 6.40 -5.66
C ILE A 116 31.65 7.84 -5.24
N TYR A 117 31.65 8.17 -3.95
CA TYR A 117 32.00 9.50 -3.46
C TYR A 117 33.42 9.90 -3.85
N LYS A 118 34.39 9.01 -3.65
CA LYS A 118 35.79 9.20 -4.09
C LYS A 118 35.88 9.38 -5.61
N ASN A 119 35.19 8.53 -6.36
CA ASN A 119 35.21 8.55 -7.83
C ASN A 119 34.56 9.83 -8.37
N VAL A 120 33.46 10.29 -7.77
CA VAL A 120 32.78 11.54 -8.13
C VAL A 120 33.70 12.74 -7.88
N LEU A 121 34.35 12.83 -6.71
CA LEU A 121 35.31 13.92 -6.44
C LEU A 121 36.48 13.93 -7.45
N THR A 122 36.98 12.75 -7.81
CA THR A 122 38.04 12.60 -8.81
C THR A 122 37.56 13.04 -10.20
N TRP A 123 36.37 12.61 -10.61
CA TRP A 123 35.78 12.97 -11.91
C TRP A 123 35.44 14.46 -12.01
N LEU A 124 34.94 15.08 -10.93
CA LEU A 124 34.66 16.52 -10.87
C LEU A 124 35.91 17.35 -11.16
N CYS A 125 37.09 16.89 -10.76
CA CYS A 125 38.35 17.56 -11.05
C CYS A 125 38.77 17.47 -12.52
N SER A 126 38.32 16.46 -13.27
CA SER A 126 38.62 16.26 -14.69
C SER A 126 37.49 16.64 -15.65
N SER A 127 36.29 16.96 -15.14
CA SER A 127 35.12 17.24 -15.96
C SER A 127 35.22 18.58 -16.68
N THR A 128 34.87 18.60 -17.96
CA THR A 128 34.82 19.81 -18.80
C THR A 128 33.44 20.48 -18.80
N ASN A 129 32.38 19.77 -18.38
CA ASN A 129 31.00 20.26 -18.39
C ASN A 129 30.54 20.67 -16.99
N GLU A 130 30.52 21.98 -16.73
CA GLU A 130 30.19 22.55 -15.42
C GLU A 130 28.75 22.25 -14.97
N GLN A 131 27.78 22.17 -15.89
CA GLN A 131 26.38 21.93 -15.55
C GLN A 131 26.13 20.49 -15.05
N GLU A 132 26.69 19.50 -15.74
CA GLU A 132 26.62 18.10 -15.33
C GLU A 132 27.40 17.85 -14.05
N ALA A 133 28.57 18.49 -13.91
CA ALA A 133 29.37 18.44 -12.69
C ALA A 133 28.59 18.96 -11.48
N LYS A 134 27.89 20.10 -11.63
CA LYS A 134 27.04 20.67 -10.58
C LYS A 134 25.88 19.74 -10.22
N LEU A 135 25.19 19.16 -11.20
CA LEU A 135 24.09 18.22 -10.97
C LEU A 135 24.55 16.99 -10.17
N VAL A 136 25.67 16.38 -10.57
CA VAL A 136 26.23 15.22 -9.85
C VAL A 136 26.61 15.58 -8.43
N TRP A 137 27.21 16.76 -8.23
CA TRP A 137 27.59 17.24 -6.91
C TRP A 137 26.39 17.48 -5.99
N GLU A 138 25.31 18.06 -6.50
CA GLU A 138 24.07 18.27 -5.74
C GLU A 138 23.45 16.94 -5.27
N HIS A 139 23.36 15.94 -6.14
CA HIS A 139 22.88 14.60 -5.76
C HIS A 139 23.80 13.92 -4.75
N MET A 140 25.11 14.13 -4.87
CA MET A 140 26.08 13.59 -3.93
C MET A 140 25.97 14.25 -2.55
N ASN A 141 25.76 15.56 -2.47
CA ASN A 141 25.54 16.25 -1.19
C ASN A 141 24.25 15.77 -0.50
N LYS A 142 23.16 15.57 -1.27
CA LYS A 142 21.93 14.96 -0.73
C LYS A 142 22.20 13.55 -0.21
N THR A 143 22.94 12.74 -0.96
CA THR A 143 23.31 11.36 -0.55
C THR A 143 24.17 11.36 0.72
N LYS A 144 25.16 12.26 0.83
CA LYS A 144 25.95 12.45 2.06
C LYS A 144 25.06 12.75 3.26
N LEU A 145 24.15 13.71 3.12
CA LEU A 145 23.23 14.11 4.20
C LEU A 145 22.30 12.96 4.63
N LEU A 146 21.79 12.20 3.66
CA LEU A 146 20.96 11.01 3.94
C LEU A 146 21.74 9.98 4.76
N ILE A 147 22.97 9.64 4.36
CA ILE A 147 23.79 8.65 5.07
C ILE A 147 24.26 9.19 6.43
N LEU A 148 24.54 10.49 6.55
CA LEU A 148 24.85 11.14 7.82
C LEU A 148 23.71 10.96 8.84
N ASN A 149 22.46 11.19 8.42
CA ASN A 149 21.28 10.98 9.26
C ASN A 149 21.04 9.50 9.62
N MET A 150 21.60 8.56 8.85
CA MET A 150 21.51 7.12 9.14
C MET A 150 22.41 6.65 10.27
N ILE A 151 23.28 7.51 10.84
CA ILE A 151 24.06 7.17 12.04
C ILE A 151 23.15 6.90 13.26
N ASP A 152 21.95 7.50 13.27
CA ASP A 152 20.92 7.33 14.30
C ASP A 152 19.84 6.31 13.90
N SER A 153 20.06 5.53 12.83
CA SER A 153 19.12 4.47 12.40
C SER A 153 18.91 3.44 13.50
N GLU A 154 17.70 2.88 13.63
CA GLU A 154 17.41 1.79 14.56
C GLU A 154 18.21 0.51 14.22
N ASN A 155 18.57 0.31 12.95
CA ASN A 155 19.30 -0.86 12.50
C ASN A 155 20.82 -0.73 12.75
N GLU A 156 21.36 -1.62 13.57
CA GLU A 156 22.80 -1.67 13.90
C GLU A 156 23.71 -1.80 12.67
N GLY A 157 23.29 -2.61 11.70
CA GLY A 157 24.04 -2.83 10.47
C GLY A 157 24.11 -1.57 9.61
N ILE A 158 23.04 -0.78 9.52
CA ILE A 158 23.03 0.49 8.78
C ILE A 158 24.00 1.46 9.44
N ARG A 159 23.89 1.65 10.77
CA ARG A 159 24.78 2.54 11.52
C ARG A 159 26.27 2.17 11.32
N THR A 160 26.59 0.88 11.30
CA THR A 160 27.96 0.39 11.06
C THR A 160 28.50 0.84 9.68
N HIS A 161 27.69 0.75 8.63
CA HIS A 161 28.09 1.17 7.28
C HIS A 161 28.13 2.69 7.15
N ALA A 162 27.22 3.41 7.81
CA ALA A 162 27.23 4.87 7.86
C ALA A 162 28.53 5.39 8.48
N ILE A 163 28.99 4.81 9.61
CA ILE A 163 30.29 5.16 10.23
C ILE A 163 31.44 5.01 9.23
N LYS A 164 31.45 3.92 8.45
CA LYS A 164 32.51 3.67 7.46
C LYS A 164 32.44 4.62 6.26
N PHE A 165 31.24 5.03 5.85
CA PHE A 165 31.06 6.08 4.84
C PHE A 165 31.57 7.43 5.34
N LEU A 166 31.22 7.82 6.57
CA LEU A 166 31.65 9.08 7.18
C LEU A 166 33.17 9.13 7.38
N GLU A 167 33.81 8.00 7.67
CA GLU A 167 35.28 7.89 7.64
C GLU A 167 35.84 8.36 6.29
N GLU A 168 35.32 7.82 5.19
CA GLU A 168 35.79 8.14 3.84
C GLU A 168 35.54 9.62 3.49
N VAL A 169 34.38 10.16 3.91
CA VAL A 169 34.06 11.58 3.71
C VAL A 169 35.08 12.48 4.41
N VAL A 170 35.37 12.22 5.70
CA VAL A 170 36.36 13.01 6.46
C VAL A 170 37.75 12.87 5.86
N LEU A 171 38.12 11.67 5.38
CA LEU A 171 39.40 11.47 4.71
C LEU A 171 39.51 12.29 3.43
N LEU A 172 38.49 12.30 2.57
CA LEU A 172 38.55 12.99 1.27
C LEU A 172 38.43 14.52 1.40
N GLN A 173 37.70 15.01 2.40
CA GLN A 173 37.45 16.44 2.63
C GLN A 173 38.49 17.12 3.55
N THR A 174 39.60 16.47 3.88
CA THR A 174 40.68 17.07 4.68
C THR A 174 42.01 17.11 3.92
N ALA A 175 42.79 18.16 4.13
CA ALA A 175 44.11 18.33 3.51
C ALA A 175 45.14 17.33 4.08
N THR A 176 46.05 16.82 3.23
CA THR A 176 47.17 15.94 3.65
C THR A 176 48.47 16.72 3.67
N ASN A 177 49.30 16.49 4.70
CA ASN A 177 50.66 17.04 4.78
C ASN A 177 51.72 16.04 4.30
N SER A 178 51.34 14.78 4.04
CA SER A 178 52.24 13.74 3.53
C SER A 178 52.07 13.55 2.02
N SER A 179 53.16 13.21 1.33
CA SER A 179 53.19 12.85 -0.10
C SER A 179 52.53 11.48 -0.38
N SER A 180 51.35 11.24 0.19
CA SER A 180 50.54 10.06 -0.06
C SER A 180 49.84 10.20 -1.41
N THR A 181 49.83 9.12 -2.20
CA THR A 181 49.16 9.03 -3.51
C THR A 181 47.62 9.05 -3.45
N ASP A 182 47.04 9.12 -2.24
CA ASP A 182 45.60 9.12 -2.03
C ASP A 182 44.98 10.51 -2.22
N PHE A 183 43.80 10.55 -2.85
CA PHE A 183 43.03 11.78 -3.09
C PHE A 183 42.70 12.50 -1.77
N SER A 184 42.87 13.81 -1.76
CA SER A 184 42.65 14.70 -0.60
C SER A 184 42.09 16.05 -1.03
N LEU A 185 41.72 16.89 -0.07
CA LEU A 185 41.22 18.24 -0.33
C LEU A 185 42.16 19.07 -1.22
N ASN A 186 43.48 18.84 -1.12
CA ASN A 186 44.51 19.53 -1.93
C ASN A 186 44.43 19.19 -3.42
N ASN A 187 43.79 18.08 -3.79
CA ASN A 187 43.65 17.64 -5.17
C ASN A 187 42.47 18.29 -5.88
N ILE A 188 41.57 18.96 -5.15
CA ILE A 188 40.44 19.67 -5.73
C ILE A 188 40.94 20.96 -6.37
N SER A 189 40.70 21.14 -7.68
CA SER A 189 41.09 22.35 -8.38
C SER A 189 40.31 23.56 -7.88
N LYS A 190 41.00 24.69 -7.68
CA LYS A 190 40.37 25.99 -7.37
C LYS A 190 39.53 26.55 -8.52
N SER A 191 39.54 25.91 -9.70
CA SER A 191 38.71 26.30 -10.85
C SER A 191 37.23 25.94 -10.71
N LEU A 192 36.87 25.05 -9.78
CA LEU A 192 35.48 24.66 -9.53
C LEU A 192 34.78 25.71 -8.64
N THR A 193 34.13 26.68 -9.26
CA THR A 193 33.51 27.83 -8.55
C THR A 193 32.37 27.42 -7.60
N PHE A 194 31.72 26.27 -7.85
CA PHE A 194 30.60 25.77 -7.05
C PHE A 194 31.01 24.89 -5.86
N ILE A 195 32.30 24.55 -5.70
CA ILE A 195 32.81 23.78 -4.56
C ILE A 195 33.71 24.68 -3.72
N ASN A 196 33.26 25.00 -2.49
CA ASN A 196 34.07 25.74 -1.53
C ASN A 196 34.90 24.76 -0.68
N GLN A 197 36.23 24.82 -0.80
CA GLN A 197 37.15 23.95 -0.07
C GLN A 197 37.06 24.15 1.45
N ASP A 198 36.92 25.40 1.90
CA ASP A 198 36.83 25.72 3.33
C ASP A 198 35.54 25.14 3.92
N ALA A 199 34.43 25.24 3.18
CA ALA A 199 33.16 24.65 3.60
C ALA A 199 33.21 23.11 3.69
N LEU A 200 33.98 22.44 2.81
CA LEU A 200 34.18 20.99 2.91
C LEU A 200 35.05 20.62 4.11
N GLU A 201 36.07 21.42 4.44
CA GLU A 201 36.89 21.17 5.62
C GLU A 201 36.11 21.39 6.92
N GLU A 202 35.24 22.41 6.97
CA GLU A 202 34.29 22.61 8.08
C GLU A 202 33.29 21.45 8.21
N GLU A 203 32.73 20.98 7.09
CA GLU A 203 31.86 19.79 7.07
C GLU A 203 32.58 18.57 7.65
N ALA A 204 33.82 18.32 7.23
CA ALA A 204 34.64 17.20 7.71
C ALA A 204 34.94 17.30 9.21
N GLU A 205 35.22 18.50 9.72
CA GLU A 205 35.44 18.75 11.15
C GLU A 205 34.16 18.46 11.95
N HIS A 206 32.99 18.88 11.47
CA HIS A 206 31.71 18.57 12.10
C HIS A 206 31.42 17.06 12.11
N ILE A 207 31.65 16.36 10.99
CA ILE A 207 31.48 14.90 10.92
C ILE A 207 32.43 14.19 11.88
N PHE A 208 33.68 14.64 11.99
CA PHE A 208 34.63 14.09 12.95
C PHE A 208 34.18 14.28 14.41
N GLN A 209 33.67 15.46 14.76
CA GLN A 209 33.10 15.70 16.09
C GLN A 209 31.88 14.83 16.37
N LEU A 210 31.03 14.59 15.36
CA LEU A 210 29.89 13.67 15.46
C LEU A 210 30.36 12.23 15.74
N LEU A 211 31.39 11.75 15.03
CA LEU A 211 31.98 10.42 15.27
C LEU A 211 32.54 10.30 16.70
N LEU A 212 33.18 11.34 17.24
CA LEU A 212 33.64 11.36 18.63
C LEU A 212 32.49 11.31 19.64
N LYS A 213 31.43 12.09 19.41
CA LYS A 213 30.21 12.05 20.25
C LYS A 213 29.55 10.68 20.22
N PHE A 214 29.47 10.08 19.03
CA PHE A 214 28.91 8.75 18.84
C PHE A 214 29.73 7.68 19.58
N HIS A 215 31.07 7.75 19.49
CA HIS A 215 31.99 6.86 20.22
C HIS A 215 31.77 6.89 21.74
N ASN A 216 31.52 8.07 22.29
CA ASN A 216 31.35 8.29 23.73
C ASN A 216 29.89 8.11 24.23
N SER A 217 28.98 7.63 23.37
CA SER A 217 27.58 7.42 23.74
C SER A 217 27.41 6.27 24.73
N GLN A 218 26.60 6.48 25.77
CA GLN A 218 26.33 5.48 26.82
C GLN A 218 25.47 4.29 26.35
N HIS A 219 24.81 4.41 25.20
CA HIS A 219 23.90 3.39 24.67
C HIS A 219 24.38 2.79 23.34
N ILE A 220 25.64 3.03 22.96
CA ILE A 220 26.22 2.44 21.75
C ILE A 220 26.34 0.92 21.86
N SER A 221 26.10 0.20 20.76
CA SER A 221 26.30 -1.25 20.70
C SER A 221 27.78 -1.61 20.57
N SER A 222 28.15 -2.83 20.96
CA SER A 222 29.55 -3.28 20.93
C SER A 222 30.14 -3.28 19.51
N VAL A 223 29.38 -3.68 18.50
CA VAL A 223 29.84 -3.71 17.09
C VAL A 223 30.10 -2.30 16.58
N ASN A 224 29.15 -1.39 16.80
CA ASN A 224 29.27 0.00 16.39
C ASN A 224 30.41 0.73 17.11
N LEU A 225 30.61 0.45 18.40
CA LEU A 225 31.71 1.01 19.17
C LEU A 225 33.06 0.54 18.61
N MET A 226 33.21 -0.75 18.33
CA MET A 226 34.44 -1.30 17.72
C MET A 226 34.66 -0.78 16.29
N ALA A 227 33.60 -0.61 15.50
CA ALA A 227 33.67 -0.02 14.16
C ALA A 227 34.12 1.45 14.23
N CYS A 228 33.46 2.25 15.07
CA CYS A 228 33.79 3.67 15.28
C CYS A 228 35.22 3.85 15.82
N MET A 229 35.65 2.99 16.75
CA MET A 229 37.03 2.98 17.23
C MET A 229 38.02 2.73 16.08
N THR A 230 37.73 1.76 15.20
CA THR A 230 38.57 1.46 14.04
C THR A 230 38.62 2.65 13.08
N THR A 231 37.49 3.31 12.86
CA THR A 231 37.37 4.51 12.04
C THR A 231 38.16 5.70 12.61
N LEU A 232 38.03 6.00 13.91
CA LEU A 232 38.79 7.09 14.55
C LEU A 232 40.30 6.85 14.46
N ILE A 233 40.74 5.60 14.62
CA ILE A 233 42.14 5.22 14.47
C ILE A 233 42.58 5.42 13.02
N ALA A 234 41.81 4.95 12.04
CA ALA A 234 42.13 5.16 10.63
C ALA A 234 42.25 6.66 10.28
N LEU A 235 41.32 7.49 10.78
CA LEU A 235 41.37 8.94 10.64
C LEU A 235 42.62 9.54 11.28
N ALA A 236 42.96 9.17 12.51
CA ALA A 236 44.17 9.65 13.19
C ALA A 236 45.46 9.24 12.46
N LYS A 237 45.44 8.07 11.81
CA LYS A 237 46.57 7.54 11.06
C LYS A 237 46.81 8.29 9.75
N CYS A 238 45.74 8.56 9.01
CA CYS A 238 45.81 9.26 7.73
C CYS A 238 45.87 10.79 7.91
N ARG A 239 45.31 11.31 9.01
CA ARG A 239 45.20 12.74 9.34
C ARG A 239 45.75 12.98 10.76
N PRO A 240 47.07 13.21 10.91
CA PRO A 240 47.69 13.41 12.22
C PRO A 240 47.10 14.54 13.07
N LYS A 241 46.43 15.53 12.44
CA LYS A 241 45.72 16.62 13.15
C LYS A 241 44.66 16.13 14.15
N TYR A 242 44.06 14.97 13.91
CA TYR A 242 43.02 14.40 14.77
C TYR A 242 43.55 13.53 15.90
N LEU A 243 44.83 13.15 15.85
CA LEU A 243 45.43 12.18 16.78
C LEU A 243 45.29 12.56 18.27
N PRO A 244 45.49 13.82 18.73
CA PRO A 244 45.33 14.17 20.14
C PRO A 244 43.90 13.93 20.65
N ARG A 245 42.89 14.34 19.87
CA ARG A 245 41.47 14.18 20.22
C ARG A 245 41.03 12.72 20.19
N VAL A 246 41.57 11.92 19.26
CA VAL A 246 41.33 10.48 19.22
C VAL A 246 41.95 9.79 20.43
N LEU A 247 43.19 10.12 20.81
CA LEU A 247 43.82 9.55 22.00
C LEU A 247 43.04 9.88 23.28
N GLN A 248 42.55 11.11 23.41
CA GLN A 248 41.68 11.50 24.50
C GLN A 248 40.41 10.65 24.54
N ALA A 249 39.69 10.50 23.41
CA ALA A 249 38.48 9.70 23.35
C ALA A 249 38.70 8.22 23.69
N LEU A 250 39.82 7.63 23.25
CA LEU A 250 40.19 6.26 23.61
C LEU A 250 40.53 6.09 25.09
N GLY A 251 41.14 7.12 25.70
CA GLY A 251 41.40 7.19 27.14
C GLY A 251 40.10 7.29 27.94
N ASP A 252 39.19 8.19 27.52
CA ASP A 252 37.88 8.37 28.13
C ASP A 252 37.09 7.05 28.08
N LEU A 253 37.04 6.37 26.92
CA LEU A 253 36.38 5.08 26.78
C LEU A 253 36.89 4.02 27.76
N HIS A 254 38.21 3.99 28.04
CA HIS A 254 38.77 3.04 29.00
C HIS A 254 38.21 3.26 30.42
N THR A 255 37.98 4.52 30.79
CA THR A 255 37.46 4.92 32.11
C THR A 255 35.92 4.91 32.20
N THR A 256 35.23 5.15 31.09
CA THR A 256 33.77 5.27 31.01
C THR A 256 33.20 4.32 29.95
N LEU A 257 33.31 3.01 30.20
CA LEU A 257 32.71 2.00 29.32
C LEU A 257 31.17 2.08 29.39
N PRO A 258 30.45 1.96 28.25
CA PRO A 258 28.99 2.00 28.24
C PRO A 258 28.38 0.90 29.14
N PRO A 259 27.42 1.25 30.04
CA PRO A 259 26.84 0.32 31.00
C PRO A 259 25.91 -0.72 30.36
N THR A 260 25.52 -0.53 29.10
CA THR A 260 24.66 -1.43 28.33
C THR A 260 25.38 -2.68 27.82
N LEU A 261 26.72 -2.73 27.92
CA LEU A 261 27.52 -3.84 27.41
C LEU A 261 27.59 -4.99 28.41
N SER A 262 27.38 -6.22 27.91
CA SER A 262 27.58 -7.43 28.72
C SER A 262 29.07 -7.64 29.04
N GLN A 263 29.38 -8.46 30.05
CA GLN A 263 30.78 -8.74 30.42
C GLN A 263 31.62 -9.31 29.26
N SER A 264 31.03 -10.16 28.42
CA SER A 264 31.70 -10.71 27.23
C SER A 264 31.94 -9.65 26.16
N GLN A 265 31.03 -8.69 25.99
CA GLN A 265 31.19 -7.55 25.09
C GLN A 265 32.25 -6.57 25.61
N VAL A 266 32.27 -6.28 26.92
CA VAL A 266 33.30 -5.44 27.54
C VAL A 266 34.69 -6.02 27.33
N ASN A 267 34.86 -7.34 27.53
CA ASN A 267 36.12 -8.03 27.25
C ASN A 267 36.53 -7.91 25.77
N SER A 268 35.55 -8.01 24.86
CA SER A 268 35.79 -7.86 23.41
C SER A 268 36.22 -6.44 23.05
N VAL A 269 35.54 -5.41 23.59
CA VAL A 269 35.87 -3.99 23.38
C VAL A 269 37.26 -3.67 23.93
N ARG A 270 37.60 -4.13 25.14
CA ARG A 270 38.95 -3.94 25.72
C ARG A 270 40.04 -4.61 24.89
N LYS A 271 39.79 -5.85 24.42
CA LYS A 271 40.71 -6.55 23.52
C LYS A 271 40.89 -5.78 22.21
N HIS A 272 39.82 -5.27 21.63
CA HIS A 272 39.85 -4.47 20.41
C HIS A 272 40.60 -3.15 20.62
N LEU A 273 40.33 -2.44 21.71
CA LEU A 273 41.04 -1.22 22.12
C LEU A 273 42.55 -1.46 22.22
N ARG A 274 42.96 -2.55 22.88
CA ARG A 274 44.37 -2.95 22.97
C ARG A 274 44.98 -3.17 21.57
N ILE A 275 44.29 -3.86 20.67
CA ILE A 275 44.75 -4.08 19.29
C ILE A 275 44.90 -2.75 18.54
N GLN A 276 43.93 -1.84 18.67
CA GLN A 276 43.95 -0.55 17.99
C GLN A 276 45.07 0.37 18.49
N LEU A 277 45.30 0.44 19.80
CA LEU A 277 46.38 1.23 20.38
C LEU A 277 47.76 0.69 19.96
N ILE A 278 47.94 -0.63 19.94
CA ILE A 278 49.15 -1.28 19.38
C ILE A 278 49.36 -0.87 17.91
N SER A 279 48.28 -0.75 17.14
CA SER A 279 48.31 -0.32 15.75
C SER A 279 48.80 1.13 15.60
N LEU A 280 48.47 2.02 16.54
CA LEU A 280 48.95 3.41 16.55
C LEU A 280 50.44 3.53 16.91
N VAL A 281 50.95 2.71 17.85
CA VAL A 281 52.38 2.78 18.27
C VAL A 281 53.35 2.64 17.09
N LYS A 282 52.95 1.85 16.08
CA LYS A 282 53.75 1.58 14.88
C LYS A 282 53.87 2.79 13.93
N GLN A 283 53.05 3.83 14.08
CA GLN A 283 53.01 4.95 13.13
C GLN A 283 54.00 6.07 13.43
N THR A 284 54.64 6.61 12.39
CA THR A 284 55.69 7.64 12.46
C THR A 284 55.21 9.01 12.98
N SER A 285 53.93 9.33 12.82
CA SER A 285 53.29 10.60 13.21
C SER A 285 53.06 10.78 14.72
N VAL A 286 53.22 9.73 15.53
CA VAL A 286 52.86 9.71 16.95
C VAL A 286 54.02 10.12 17.88
N ASN A 287 55.18 10.51 17.35
CA ASN A 287 56.43 10.60 18.12
C ASN A 287 56.34 11.46 19.39
N ASP A 288 55.59 12.55 19.38
CA ASP A 288 55.43 13.46 20.53
C ASP A 288 54.43 12.96 21.58
N MET A 289 53.52 12.06 21.21
CA MET A 289 52.45 11.52 22.08
C MET A 289 52.68 10.05 22.46
N ILE A 290 53.84 9.49 22.15
CA ILE A 290 54.25 8.14 22.61
C ILE A 290 54.11 7.98 24.13
N PRO A 291 54.49 8.94 24.99
CA PRO A 291 54.35 8.76 26.44
C PRO A 291 52.91 8.54 26.90
N GLN A 292 51.96 9.30 26.37
CA GLN A 292 50.53 9.18 26.69
C GLN A 292 49.95 7.85 26.19
N LEU A 293 50.34 7.44 24.97
CA LEU A 293 49.92 6.16 24.39
C LEU A 293 50.46 4.96 25.18
N LEU A 294 51.71 5.03 25.64
CA LEU A 294 52.30 3.99 26.48
C LEU A 294 51.64 3.92 27.86
N GLN A 295 51.32 5.06 28.46
CA GLN A 295 50.57 5.10 29.72
C GLN A 295 49.21 4.41 29.57
N LEU A 296 48.45 4.74 28.51
CA LEU A 296 47.14 4.13 28.26
C LEU A 296 47.25 2.60 28.02
N LEU A 297 48.30 2.13 27.35
CA LEU A 297 48.56 0.69 27.18
C LEU A 297 48.87 0.00 28.51
N THR A 298 49.57 0.66 29.42
CA THR A 298 49.82 0.18 30.78
C THR A 298 48.53 0.13 31.59
N ASP A 299 47.68 1.16 31.51
CA ASP A 299 46.39 1.24 32.22
C ASP A 299 45.42 0.12 31.78
N ILE A 300 45.47 -0.26 30.50
CA ILE A 300 44.69 -1.39 29.93
C ILE A 300 45.25 -2.77 30.37
N GLY A 301 46.38 -2.81 31.09
CA GLY A 301 46.95 -4.03 31.65
C GLY A 301 47.94 -4.74 30.73
N MET A 302 48.59 -4.04 29.79
CA MET A 302 49.72 -4.62 29.06
C MET A 302 50.97 -4.70 29.92
N THR A 303 51.68 -5.81 29.84
CA THR A 303 52.98 -5.94 30.53
C THR A 303 54.04 -5.09 29.86
N GLN A 304 55.02 -4.62 30.64
CA GLN A 304 56.14 -3.83 30.11
C GLN A 304 56.92 -4.58 29.01
N GLN A 305 56.94 -5.93 29.06
CA GLN A 305 57.59 -6.77 28.05
C GLN A 305 56.83 -6.77 26.71
N GLU A 306 55.49 -6.78 26.73
CA GLU A 306 54.67 -6.71 25.52
C GLU A 306 54.75 -5.33 24.87
N ILE A 307 54.73 -4.27 25.68
CA ILE A 307 54.91 -2.88 25.23
C ILE A 307 56.27 -2.74 24.53
N ASN A 308 57.34 -3.26 25.14
CA ASN A 308 58.70 -3.22 24.59
C ASN A 308 58.90 -4.00 23.28
N LYS A 309 58.01 -4.95 22.94
CA LYS A 309 58.02 -5.68 21.67
C LYS A 309 57.32 -4.92 20.54
N VAL A 310 56.37 -4.05 20.87
CA VAL A 310 55.55 -3.32 19.89
C VAL A 310 56.20 -2.01 19.44
N VAL A 311 57.04 -1.39 20.27
CA VAL A 311 57.73 -0.13 19.94
C VAL A 311 58.86 -0.36 18.92
N PRO A 312 58.85 0.32 17.75
CA PRO A 312 59.91 0.21 16.74
C PRO A 312 61.32 0.53 17.29
N LYS A 313 62.34 -0.26 16.91
CA LYS A 313 63.72 -0.17 17.43
C LYS A 313 64.39 1.20 17.19
N GLU A 314 64.04 1.89 16.11
CA GLU A 314 64.54 3.25 15.79
C GLU A 314 64.04 4.32 16.77
N LYS A 315 62.80 4.20 17.23
CA LYS A 315 62.18 5.13 18.20
C LYS A 315 62.71 4.93 19.62
N ARG A 316 63.19 3.72 19.92
CA ARG A 316 63.89 3.39 21.18
C ARG A 316 65.22 4.14 21.26
N HIS A 317 65.96 4.23 20.15
CA HIS A 317 67.22 4.97 20.07
C HIS A 317 67.03 6.49 20.17
N LYS A 318 66.01 7.08 19.52
CA LYS A 318 65.69 8.52 19.68
C LYS A 318 65.32 8.89 21.12
N ARG A 319 64.60 8.03 21.84
CA ARG A 319 64.24 8.26 23.24
C ARG A 319 65.43 8.14 24.19
N VAL A 320 66.35 7.22 23.92
CA VAL A 320 67.63 7.10 24.64
C VAL A 320 68.55 8.28 24.32
N LEU A 321 68.57 8.79 23.08
CA LEU A 321 69.29 10.02 22.70
C LEU A 321 68.68 11.29 23.30
N ALA A 322 67.34 11.39 23.41
CA ALA A 322 66.65 12.50 24.06
C ALA A 322 66.86 12.51 25.60
N LEU A 323 66.93 11.33 26.22
CA LEU A 323 67.32 11.18 27.63
C LEU A 323 68.81 11.44 27.84
N ALA A 324 69.67 11.03 26.89
CA ALA A 324 71.11 11.30 26.93
C ALA A 324 71.44 12.80 26.78
N THR A 325 70.74 13.51 25.89
CA THR A 325 70.89 14.98 25.72
C THR A 325 70.30 15.78 26.88
N ALA A 326 69.27 15.27 27.55
CA ALA A 326 68.78 15.87 28.81
C ALA A 326 69.77 15.67 29.98
N SER A 327 70.55 14.58 29.98
CA SER A 327 71.58 14.30 30.99
C SER A 327 72.95 14.97 30.73
N GLU A 328 73.18 15.57 29.56
CA GLU A 328 74.46 16.22 29.21
C GLU A 328 74.63 17.65 29.80
N SER A 329 73.69 18.15 30.61
CA SER A 329 73.76 19.48 31.23
C SER A 329 74.36 19.52 32.65
N LYS A 330 74.93 18.41 33.17
CA LYS A 330 75.71 18.41 34.44
C LYS A 330 76.94 17.47 34.38
N SER A 331 78.10 18.09 34.15
CA SER A 331 79.49 17.72 34.56
C SER A 331 80.12 16.33 34.24
N ASP A 332 81.20 16.39 33.42
CA ASP A 332 82.50 15.69 33.40
C ASP A 332 82.70 14.14 33.25
N SER A 333 83.13 13.76 32.02
CA SER A 333 84.27 12.85 31.68
C SER A 333 84.17 11.31 31.95
N PRO A 334 84.96 10.41 31.28
CA PRO A 334 84.44 9.67 30.13
C PRO A 334 84.64 8.13 30.10
N ALA A 335 83.75 7.47 29.35
CA ALA A 335 83.93 6.33 28.42
C ALA A 335 84.56 4.98 28.84
N LYS A 336 83.86 3.87 28.50
CA LYS A 336 84.36 2.77 27.62
C LYS A 336 83.25 1.75 27.24
N ARG A 337 82.94 1.67 25.93
CA ARG A 337 82.95 0.50 24.99
C ARG A 337 82.74 -0.91 25.61
N LEU A 338 82.08 -1.94 25.04
CA LEU A 338 81.67 -2.36 23.68
C LEU A 338 80.91 -3.72 23.80
N ARG A 339 80.05 -4.10 22.81
CA ARG A 339 79.81 -5.44 22.16
C ARG A 339 79.71 -6.74 23.02
N LEU A 340 79.07 -7.87 22.65
CA LEU A 340 78.05 -8.39 21.72
C LEU A 340 77.98 -9.92 22.04
N ASP A 341 76.86 -10.58 21.76
CA ASP A 341 76.63 -12.04 21.61
C ASP A 341 76.53 -13.01 22.82
N SER A 342 75.30 -13.51 23.02
CA SER A 342 74.78 -14.88 22.73
C SER A 342 75.40 -16.15 23.40
N PRO A 343 74.59 -17.24 23.56
CA PRO A 343 74.50 -18.14 24.74
C PRO A 343 75.08 -19.57 24.41
N PRO A 344 74.68 -20.75 24.98
CA PRO A 344 73.75 -21.15 26.08
C PRO A 344 74.28 -22.33 26.98
N LEU A 345 73.35 -23.09 27.63
CA LEU A 345 73.43 -24.40 28.35
C LEU A 345 73.47 -24.28 29.90
N SER A 346 72.90 -25.14 30.74
CA SER A 346 71.92 -26.25 30.70
C SER A 346 71.81 -26.84 32.12
N GLN A 347 70.69 -27.51 32.47
CA GLN A 347 70.50 -28.44 33.62
C GLN A 347 70.53 -27.83 35.04
N GLY A 348 69.80 -28.27 36.07
CA GLY A 348 68.85 -29.37 36.29
C GLY A 348 68.39 -29.33 37.77
N SER A 349 67.18 -29.85 38.04
CA SER A 349 66.70 -30.63 39.21
C SER A 349 67.68 -30.92 40.38
N ASP A 350 67.32 -31.04 41.67
CA ASP A 350 66.09 -31.51 42.34
C ASP A 350 66.14 -31.25 43.87
N SER A 351 64.93 -31.15 44.46
CA SER A 351 64.43 -31.79 45.70
C SER A 351 65.03 -31.63 47.12
N ASN A 352 64.09 -31.31 48.03
CA ASN A 352 63.88 -31.81 49.41
C ASN A 352 64.90 -31.54 50.53
N SER A 353 64.44 -30.92 51.62
CA SER A 353 64.09 -31.64 52.86
C SER A 353 63.76 -30.67 54.02
N ASN A 354 62.52 -30.80 54.52
CA ASN A 354 62.16 -31.18 55.88
C ASN A 354 62.91 -30.57 57.09
N SER A 355 62.18 -29.95 58.01
CA SER A 355 62.14 -30.24 59.47
C SER A 355 61.64 -29.02 60.27
N ARG A 356 61.08 -29.12 61.48
CA ARG A 356 60.23 -30.06 62.24
C ARG A 356 60.04 -29.34 63.61
N ILE A 357 59.00 -29.73 64.36
CA ILE A 357 58.86 -29.62 65.84
C ILE A 357 58.15 -28.38 66.43
N ASP A 358 56.84 -28.50 66.66
CA ASP A 358 56.13 -28.80 67.92
C ASP A 358 56.44 -28.09 69.27
N PHE A 359 55.34 -27.67 69.93
CA PHE A 359 55.05 -27.40 71.37
C PHE A 359 55.92 -26.33 72.10
N ASP A 360 55.40 -25.42 72.94
CA ASP A 360 54.41 -25.59 74.00
C ASP A 360 53.71 -24.28 74.41
N ASP A 361 52.68 -24.50 75.21
CA ASP A 361 51.63 -23.65 75.73
C ASP A 361 52.02 -22.69 76.89
N ASP A 362 51.17 -21.67 77.02
CA ASP A 362 50.72 -20.93 78.20
C ASP A 362 51.56 -19.91 79.02
N SER A 363 50.84 -18.80 79.25
CA SER A 363 50.72 -17.99 80.47
C SER A 363 51.45 -16.65 80.62
N SER A 364 50.60 -15.61 80.58
CA SER A 364 50.55 -14.42 81.44
C SER A 364 51.36 -13.14 81.09
N GLN A 365 50.61 -12.19 80.51
CA GLN A 365 50.47 -10.78 80.91
C GLN A 365 51.73 -9.95 81.20
N SER A 366 52.02 -8.97 80.33
CA SER A 366 51.53 -7.60 80.50
C SER A 366 52.17 -6.58 79.51
N SER A 367 51.29 -5.86 78.83
CA SER A 367 51.44 -4.46 78.37
C SER A 367 52.71 -4.04 77.61
N LYS A 368 52.65 -4.12 76.27
CA LYS A 368 53.20 -3.07 75.37
C LYS A 368 52.28 -2.89 74.16
N THR A 369 51.88 -1.65 73.93
CA THR A 369 51.22 -1.09 72.74
C THR A 369 51.71 -1.73 71.43
N SER A 370 50.84 -2.44 70.72
CA SER A 370 51.12 -2.93 69.38
C SER A 370 50.93 -1.80 68.36
N LEU A 371 52.02 -1.49 67.66
CA LEU A 371 52.03 -0.63 66.48
C LEU A 371 51.15 -1.26 65.40
N VAL A 372 50.10 -0.57 64.99
CA VAL A 372 49.23 -0.96 63.88
C VAL A 372 50.08 -1.08 62.60
N SER A 373 50.20 -2.27 62.00
CA SER A 373 50.92 -2.49 60.74
C SER A 373 49.98 -2.37 59.52
N GLU A 374 50.53 -2.09 58.34
CA GLU A 374 49.76 -1.99 57.08
C GLU A 374 48.94 -3.26 56.81
N ASP A 375 49.51 -4.44 57.10
CA ASP A 375 48.85 -5.74 56.90
C ASP A 375 47.67 -5.94 57.87
N THR A 376 47.81 -5.50 59.13
CA THR A 376 46.68 -5.56 60.10
C THR A 376 45.53 -4.63 59.71
N LEU A 377 45.82 -3.49 59.08
CA LEU A 377 44.79 -2.60 58.53
C LEU A 377 44.15 -3.17 57.28
N PHE A 378 44.93 -3.82 56.41
CA PHE A 378 44.40 -4.48 55.21
C PHE A 378 43.44 -5.63 55.57
N ASP A 379 43.81 -6.47 56.53
CA ASP A 379 42.94 -7.55 57.02
C ASP A 379 41.73 -7.01 57.80
N GLY A 380 41.91 -5.93 58.57
CA GLY A 380 40.81 -5.24 59.26
C GLY A 380 39.78 -4.63 58.29
N LEU A 381 40.22 -4.07 57.17
CA LEU A 381 39.36 -3.51 56.10
C LEU A 381 38.67 -4.60 55.25
N ASN A 382 39.14 -5.85 55.31
CA ASN A 382 38.45 -6.99 54.70
C ASN A 382 37.29 -7.52 55.58
N SER A 383 37.21 -7.11 56.86
CA SER A 383 36.11 -7.46 57.77
C SER A 383 34.98 -6.43 57.69
N ILE A 384 33.78 -6.88 57.30
CA ILE A 384 32.60 -6.01 57.12
C ILE A 384 32.21 -5.32 58.43
N ASP A 385 32.25 -6.02 59.56
CA ASP A 385 31.84 -5.48 60.86
C ASP A 385 32.79 -4.38 61.36
N ASN A 386 34.09 -4.52 61.11
CA ASN A 386 35.08 -3.50 61.47
C ASN A 386 34.92 -2.23 60.63
N VAL A 387 34.63 -2.38 59.33
CA VAL A 387 34.36 -1.25 58.43
C VAL A 387 33.09 -0.52 58.84
N ILE A 388 32.02 -1.25 59.19
CA ILE A 388 30.76 -0.64 59.66
C ILE A 388 31.00 0.15 60.95
N ASN A 389 31.71 -0.43 61.93
CA ASN A 389 32.01 0.26 63.19
C ASN A 389 32.91 1.48 62.99
N LEU A 390 33.90 1.40 62.10
CA LEU A 390 34.77 2.54 61.75
C LEU A 390 33.98 3.69 61.12
N VAL A 391 33.08 3.37 60.18
CA VAL A 391 32.20 4.35 59.50
C VAL A 391 31.22 4.97 60.49
N LEU A 392 30.57 4.17 61.35
CA LEU A 392 29.65 4.69 62.36
C LEU A 392 30.38 5.61 63.36
N ALA A 393 31.58 5.26 63.80
CA ALA A 393 32.37 6.09 64.71
C ALA A 393 32.81 7.42 64.07
N THR A 394 33.13 7.43 62.76
CA THR A 394 33.48 8.66 62.04
C THR A 394 32.27 9.54 61.72
N LEU A 395 31.13 8.94 61.36
CA LEU A 395 29.88 9.65 61.10
C LEU A 395 29.33 10.35 62.34
N VAL A 396 29.54 9.77 63.54
CA VAL A 396 29.04 10.33 64.80
C VAL A 396 29.95 11.43 65.35
N ASN A 397 31.27 11.29 65.24
CA ASN A 397 32.22 12.15 65.94
C ASN A 397 32.92 13.20 65.08
N ASN A 398 33.07 12.97 63.76
CA ASN A 398 33.98 13.75 62.91
C ASN A 398 33.32 14.32 61.63
N LEU A 399 31.99 14.26 61.51
CA LEU A 399 31.29 14.82 60.35
C LEU A 399 31.06 16.34 60.54
N PRO A 400 31.63 17.21 59.68
CA PRO A 400 31.34 18.63 59.74
C PRO A 400 29.88 18.92 59.36
N ASN A 401 29.27 19.92 59.99
CA ASN A 401 27.86 20.30 59.76
C ASN A 401 27.61 20.91 58.37
N GLU A 402 28.67 21.36 57.68
CA GLU A 402 28.63 21.87 56.31
C GLU A 402 29.72 21.21 55.47
N MET A 403 29.44 20.98 54.19
CA MET A 403 30.33 20.28 53.29
C MET A 403 31.58 21.14 52.99
N PRO A 404 32.81 20.64 53.28
CA PRO A 404 34.03 21.42 53.03
C PRO A 404 34.28 21.67 51.53
N ASN A 405 34.70 22.88 51.17
CA ASN A 405 35.02 23.26 49.79
C ASN A 405 36.13 22.41 49.16
N THR A 406 37.05 21.88 49.97
CA THR A 406 38.12 20.97 49.52
C THR A 406 37.56 19.63 49.03
N PHE A 407 36.48 19.12 49.66
CA PHE A 407 35.82 17.89 49.22
C PHE A 407 35.10 18.09 47.88
N LEU A 408 34.42 19.23 47.70
CA LEU A 408 33.75 19.57 46.43
C LEU A 408 34.71 19.64 45.23
N MET A 409 35.94 20.11 45.45
CA MET A 409 36.94 20.25 44.39
C MET A 409 37.65 18.92 44.06
N ASN A 410 37.80 18.03 45.04
CA ASN A 410 38.64 16.83 44.91
C ASN A 410 37.86 15.52 44.79
N TYR A 411 36.55 15.52 45.08
CA TYR A 411 35.75 14.30 45.04
C TYR A 411 35.51 13.82 43.60
N LYS A 412 36.07 12.65 43.28
CA LYS A 412 35.71 11.88 42.08
C LYS A 412 35.09 10.54 42.52
N PRO A 413 33.83 10.24 42.15
CA PRO A 413 33.22 8.96 42.48
C PRO A 413 34.00 7.82 41.78
N ILE A 414 34.29 6.75 42.51
CA ILE A 414 35.01 5.58 42.02
C ILE A 414 33.98 4.49 41.64
N PRO A 415 33.72 4.21 40.35
CA PRO A 415 32.88 3.08 39.96
C PRO A 415 33.67 1.77 40.15
N ASN A 416 33.06 0.75 40.77
CA ASN A 416 33.69 -0.52 41.18
C ASN A 416 34.70 -0.43 42.34
N SER A 417 34.29 0.17 43.45
CA SER A 417 35.01 0.12 44.72
C SER A 417 35.08 -1.31 45.28
N GLY A 418 36.25 -1.72 45.81
CA GLY A 418 36.42 -2.99 46.53
C GLY A 418 37.38 -4.00 45.89
N SER A 419 38.15 -3.59 44.88
CA SER A 419 39.23 -4.46 44.37
C SER A 419 40.35 -4.60 45.42
N LYS A 420 40.96 -5.79 45.54
CA LYS A 420 42.07 -6.05 46.48
C LYS A 420 43.21 -5.00 46.42
N PRO A 421 43.61 -4.47 45.24
CA PRO A 421 44.60 -3.40 45.15
C PRO A 421 44.14 -2.07 45.78
N GLN A 422 42.86 -1.72 45.64
CA GLN A 422 42.29 -0.51 46.23
C GLN A 422 42.18 -0.61 47.76
N ILE A 423 41.81 -1.78 48.29
CA ILE A 423 41.75 -2.01 49.75
C ILE A 423 43.16 -1.92 50.37
N ARG A 424 44.20 -2.44 49.69
CA ARG A 424 45.61 -2.22 50.10
C ARG A 424 46.01 -0.75 50.05
N HIS A 425 45.62 -0.03 49.00
CA HIS A 425 45.93 1.38 48.90
C HIS A 425 45.25 2.20 50.02
N LEU A 426 44.02 1.85 50.38
CA LEU A 426 43.31 2.46 51.51
C LEU A 426 43.98 2.14 52.86
N ALA A 427 44.40 0.89 53.08
CA ALA A 427 45.17 0.51 54.27
C ALA A 427 46.46 1.34 54.41
N LYS A 428 47.17 1.58 53.29
CA LYS A 428 48.34 2.46 53.24
C LYS A 428 48.03 3.90 53.61
N MET A 429 46.94 4.47 53.08
CA MET A 429 46.55 5.84 53.40
C MET A 429 46.17 5.99 54.89
N ILE A 430 45.40 5.05 55.44
CA ILE A 430 45.03 5.07 56.86
C ILE A 430 46.28 4.92 57.74
N HIS A 431 47.21 4.05 57.37
CA HIS A 431 48.48 3.89 58.08
C HIS A 431 49.34 5.16 58.05
N ALA A 432 49.38 5.87 56.91
CA ALA A 432 50.10 7.14 56.76
C ALA A 432 49.48 8.27 57.61
N VAL A 433 48.15 8.35 57.67
CA VAL A 433 47.42 9.31 58.51
C VAL A 433 47.67 9.05 60.00
N ILE A 434 47.69 7.78 60.43
CA ILE A 434 47.98 7.40 61.83
C ILE A 434 49.41 7.79 62.26
N LYS A 435 50.36 7.83 61.32
CA LYS A 435 51.75 8.23 61.57
C LYS A 435 51.99 9.75 61.52
N GLY A 436 50.99 10.55 61.15
CA GLY A 436 51.09 12.01 61.15
C GLY A 436 51.98 12.61 60.05
N GLU A 437 52.14 11.92 58.92
CA GLU A 437 52.90 12.44 57.76
C GLU A 437 52.02 13.35 56.88
N PRO A 438 52.53 14.49 56.37
CA PRO A 438 51.74 15.43 55.55
C PRO A 438 51.44 14.87 54.15
N GLU A 439 50.20 15.06 53.67
CA GLU A 439 49.71 14.62 52.36
C GLU A 439 50.55 15.19 51.20
N LEU A 440 51.20 14.31 50.44
CA LEU A 440 51.68 14.62 49.09
C LEU A 440 50.54 14.37 48.07
N PRO A 441 50.38 15.24 47.06
CA PRO A 441 49.35 15.06 46.04
C PRO A 441 49.58 13.77 45.25
N VAL A 442 48.50 13.02 45.02
CA VAL A 442 48.49 11.75 44.29
C VAL A 442 48.94 11.96 42.84
N THR A 443 50.22 11.72 42.61
CA THR A 443 50.76 11.19 41.34
C THR A 443 51.48 9.90 41.67
N PRO A 444 51.20 8.79 40.95
CA PRO A 444 52.24 7.79 40.83
C PRO A 444 52.36 7.22 39.42
N ALA A 445 53.49 7.55 38.81
CA ALA A 445 54.32 6.65 38.00
C ALA A 445 55.79 7.12 38.21
N PRO A 446 56.84 6.35 37.86
CA PRO A 446 57.05 4.89 37.84
C PRO A 446 58.43 4.49 38.46
N VAL A 447 58.80 3.19 38.46
CA VAL A 447 60.09 2.61 37.93
C VAL A 447 60.42 1.22 38.56
N PRO A 448 61.06 0.27 37.81
CA PRO A 448 61.17 -1.18 38.14
C PRO A 448 62.61 -1.75 38.30
N LEU A 449 62.70 -3.06 38.63
CA LEU A 449 63.66 -4.15 38.25
C LEU A 449 64.21 -4.99 39.45
N PRO A 450 64.73 -6.24 39.30
CA PRO A 450 64.82 -7.17 38.15
C PRO A 450 64.29 -8.64 38.41
N VAL A 451 64.30 -9.48 37.35
CA VAL A 451 63.75 -10.88 37.22
C VAL A 451 64.77 -11.98 37.63
N PRO A 452 64.42 -13.29 37.84
CA PRO A 452 64.29 -14.26 36.74
C PRO A 452 63.21 -15.39 36.90
N ALA A 453 62.82 -16.02 35.79
CA ALA A 453 62.00 -17.24 35.69
C ALA A 453 62.89 -18.51 35.51
N PRO A 454 62.38 -19.76 35.69
CA PRO A 454 61.92 -20.54 34.52
C PRO A 454 60.73 -21.52 34.78
N VAL A 455 59.75 -21.62 33.88
CA VAL A 455 59.47 -22.69 32.87
C VAL A 455 59.23 -24.11 33.41
N THR A 456 57.99 -24.62 33.29
CA THR A 456 57.72 -26.01 32.83
C THR A 456 56.40 -26.15 32.09
N LYS A 457 56.50 -27.04 31.10
CA LYS A 457 55.61 -27.45 30.01
C LYS A 457 54.21 -27.93 30.43
N ILE A 458 53.29 -27.68 29.50
CA ILE A 458 52.05 -28.40 29.18
C ILE A 458 52.21 -29.91 29.38
N PRO A 459 51.19 -30.57 29.97
CA PRO A 459 50.69 -31.83 29.41
C PRO A 459 49.22 -31.71 28.98
N LEU A 460 48.99 -32.10 27.74
CA LEU A 460 47.71 -32.53 27.17
C LEU A 460 47.21 -33.79 27.90
N LEU A 461 45.99 -33.75 28.43
CA LEU A 461 45.07 -34.87 28.68
C LEU A 461 43.69 -34.23 28.88
N SER A 462 42.55 -34.74 28.42
CA SER A 462 42.14 -35.64 27.34
C SER A 462 40.62 -35.45 27.29
N GLU A 463 40.05 -35.44 26.09
CA GLU A 463 38.61 -35.28 25.85
C GLU A 463 37.83 -36.43 26.51
N ASP A 464 37.26 -36.26 27.72
CA ASP A 464 36.32 -37.28 28.25
C ASP A 464 35.43 -36.85 29.44
N ASP A 465 35.16 -35.55 29.67
CA ASP A 465 34.24 -35.13 30.75
C ASP A 465 32.98 -34.35 30.29
N GLU A 466 32.67 -34.34 28.99
CA GLU A 466 31.42 -33.74 28.45
C GLU A 466 30.36 -34.78 27.99
N LYS A 467 30.48 -36.05 28.37
CA LYS A 467 29.60 -37.13 27.86
C LYS A 467 28.73 -37.88 28.87
N ILE A 468 28.69 -37.45 30.14
CA ILE A 468 27.98 -38.20 31.21
C ILE A 468 26.74 -37.47 31.77
N THR A 469 26.46 -36.23 31.38
CA THR A 469 25.29 -35.48 31.88
C THR A 469 24.15 -35.28 30.87
N LEU A 470 24.27 -35.83 29.65
CA LEU A 470 23.26 -35.69 28.57
C LEU A 470 22.59 -37.01 28.15
N LYS A 471 22.94 -38.16 28.76
CA LYS A 471 22.29 -39.46 28.51
C LYS A 471 21.15 -39.83 29.47
N ASN A 472 20.97 -39.08 30.56
CA ASN A 472 19.87 -39.31 31.52
C ASN A 472 18.65 -38.38 31.33
N ALA A 473 18.71 -37.42 30.41
CA ALA A 473 17.58 -36.52 30.10
C ALA A 473 16.76 -36.98 28.88
N VAL A 474 17.31 -37.87 28.04
CA VAL A 474 16.67 -38.34 26.80
C VAL A 474 16.00 -39.71 26.96
N ALA A 475 16.25 -40.43 28.06
CA ALA A 475 15.63 -41.72 28.36
C ALA A 475 14.32 -41.64 29.18
N LYS A 476 13.72 -40.44 29.33
CA LYS A 476 12.48 -40.24 30.09
C LYS A 476 11.31 -39.65 29.29
N LEU A 477 11.44 -39.56 27.96
CA LEU A 477 10.43 -38.90 27.12
C LEU A 477 10.07 -39.63 25.82
N GLN A 478 10.19 -40.97 25.75
CA GLN A 478 9.63 -41.73 24.62
C GLN A 478 9.57 -43.25 24.89
N GLU A 479 8.57 -43.67 25.67
CA GLU A 479 7.94 -45.01 25.65
C GLU A 479 6.79 -44.92 26.68
N THR A 480 5.55 -44.66 26.27
CA THR A 480 4.62 -45.74 25.95
C THR A 480 3.39 -45.14 25.27
N THR A 481 3.15 -45.54 24.02
CA THR A 481 1.85 -45.41 23.36
C THR A 481 1.29 -46.80 23.14
N LYS A 482 0.17 -47.10 23.80
CA LYS A 482 -1.06 -47.74 23.29
C LYS A 482 -1.67 -48.66 24.36
N ASP A 483 -2.81 -48.24 24.88
CA ASP A 483 -4.00 -49.10 24.87
C ASP A 483 -5.25 -48.25 24.59
N ARG A 484 -6.13 -48.83 23.78
CA ARG A 484 -7.29 -48.23 23.12
C ARG A 484 -8.53 -48.28 24.02
N GLN A 485 -9.33 -47.22 23.88
CA GLN A 485 -10.80 -47.23 23.83
C GLN A 485 -11.55 -47.75 25.06
N VAL A 486 -12.16 -46.81 25.80
CA VAL A 486 -13.61 -46.70 26.10
C VAL A 486 -13.74 -45.70 27.27
N GLU A 487 -14.09 -44.46 26.96
CA GLU A 487 -14.98 -43.57 27.75
C GLU A 487 -15.06 -42.19 27.07
N ASN A 488 -15.50 -42.21 25.82
CA ASN A 488 -16.01 -41.04 25.11
C ASN A 488 -17.48 -40.84 25.53
N ALA A 489 -17.73 -40.09 26.60
CA ALA A 489 -19.05 -39.50 26.88
C ALA A 489 -18.99 -38.40 27.96
N VAL A 490 -18.05 -38.48 28.90
CA VAL A 490 -18.02 -37.55 30.06
C VAL A 490 -17.08 -36.36 29.84
N THR A 491 -16.02 -36.52 29.04
CA THR A 491 -15.05 -35.46 28.74
C THR A 491 -15.56 -34.42 27.75
N LYS A 492 -16.56 -34.75 26.93
CA LYS A 492 -17.09 -33.83 25.90
C LYS A 492 -18.08 -32.79 26.47
N LEU A 493 -18.87 -33.18 27.49
CA LEU A 493 -19.78 -32.27 28.20
C LEU A 493 -19.07 -31.32 29.17
N MET A 494 -17.96 -31.76 29.79
CA MET A 494 -17.14 -30.89 30.64
C MET A 494 -16.28 -29.89 29.84
N GLU A 495 -15.90 -30.21 28.60
CA GLU A 495 -15.15 -29.29 27.74
C GLU A 495 -16.05 -28.23 27.06
N GLU A 496 -17.28 -28.60 26.67
CA GLU A 496 -18.28 -27.63 26.15
C GLU A 496 -18.75 -26.65 27.22
N THR A 497 -19.01 -27.11 28.45
CA THR A 497 -19.40 -26.21 29.57
C THR A 497 -18.26 -25.28 29.97
N ARG A 498 -17.00 -25.73 29.86
CA ARG A 498 -15.81 -24.93 30.17
C ARG A 498 -15.50 -23.90 29.09
N GLN A 499 -15.78 -24.20 27.82
CA GLN A 499 -15.57 -23.28 26.69
C GLN A 499 -16.71 -22.26 26.53
N GLU A 500 -17.94 -22.57 26.96
CA GLU A 500 -19.01 -21.58 27.08
C GLU A 500 -18.78 -20.60 28.26
N PHE A 501 -18.28 -21.08 29.41
CA PHE A 501 -17.91 -20.20 30.54
C PHE A 501 -16.73 -19.28 30.20
N ILE A 502 -15.79 -19.73 29.36
CA ILE A 502 -14.67 -18.90 28.88
C ILE A 502 -15.14 -17.88 27.83
N LYS A 503 -16.05 -18.26 26.90
CA LYS A 503 -16.61 -17.32 25.91
C LYS A 503 -17.59 -16.30 26.50
N GLU A 504 -18.33 -16.65 27.54
CA GLU A 504 -19.24 -15.73 28.24
C GLU A 504 -18.47 -14.77 29.17
N GLY A 505 -17.33 -15.23 29.72
CA GLY A 505 -16.34 -14.38 30.39
C GLY A 505 -15.68 -13.38 29.44
N GLU A 506 -15.33 -13.80 28.22
CA GLU A 506 -14.74 -12.91 27.19
C GLU A 506 -15.75 -11.91 26.60
N ARG A 507 -17.05 -12.23 26.56
CA ARG A 507 -18.10 -11.29 26.15
C ARG A 507 -18.40 -10.23 27.22
N LYS A 508 -18.34 -10.58 28.51
CA LYS A 508 -18.51 -9.60 29.60
C LYS A 508 -17.26 -8.76 29.87
N ALA A 509 -16.07 -9.25 29.52
CA ALA A 509 -14.81 -8.48 29.60
C ALA A 509 -14.65 -7.44 28.46
N LYS A 510 -15.29 -7.64 27.30
CA LYS A 510 -15.22 -6.67 26.18
C LYS A 510 -16.15 -5.46 26.29
N GLU A 511 -17.07 -5.41 27.25
CA GLU A 511 -18.03 -4.30 27.40
C GLU A 511 -17.77 -3.37 28.61
N LYS A 512 -16.81 -3.70 29.48
CA LYS A 512 -16.39 -2.81 30.59
C LYS A 512 -14.90 -2.96 30.88
N GLU A 513 -14.06 -2.32 30.08
CA GLU A 513 -12.70 -2.02 30.52
C GLU A 513 -12.26 -0.65 30.00
N LYS A 514 -12.48 0.38 30.83
CA LYS A 514 -11.68 1.60 30.81
C LYS A 514 -10.26 1.17 31.15
N LEU A 515 -9.32 1.42 30.25
CA LEU A 515 -7.90 1.14 30.45
C LEU A 515 -7.38 1.89 31.69
N VAL A 516 -7.06 1.11 32.73
CA VAL A 516 -6.20 1.53 33.83
C VAL A 516 -4.80 1.78 33.26
N PRO A 517 -4.14 2.91 33.57
CA PRO A 517 -2.82 3.23 33.04
C PRO A 517 -1.77 2.18 33.47
N PRO A 518 -0.72 1.93 32.66
CA PRO A 518 0.38 1.06 33.06
C PRO A 518 1.05 1.62 34.32
N GLN A 519 1.39 0.72 35.25
CA GLN A 519 2.13 1.08 36.46
C GLN A 519 3.50 1.61 36.07
N THR A 520 3.72 2.92 36.27
CA THR A 520 5.05 3.52 36.28
C THR A 520 5.96 2.78 37.26
N PRO A 521 7.24 2.53 36.95
CA PRO A 521 8.20 2.03 37.93
C PRO A 521 8.28 3.03 39.08
N THR A 522 7.83 2.60 40.25
CA THR A 522 7.87 3.40 41.48
C THR A 522 9.33 3.75 41.77
N VAL A 523 9.69 5.03 41.64
CA VAL A 523 10.96 5.55 42.14
C VAL A 523 11.02 5.24 43.64
N PRO A 524 12.10 4.59 44.15
CA PRO A 524 12.24 4.37 45.59
C PRO A 524 12.22 5.73 46.29
N LYS A 525 11.28 5.93 47.21
CA LYS A 525 11.20 7.13 48.04
C LYS A 525 12.48 7.24 48.87
N LEU A 526 13.44 8.03 48.42
CA LEU A 526 14.52 8.52 49.29
C LEU A 526 13.88 9.41 50.36
N LYS A 527 13.76 8.87 51.57
CA LYS A 527 13.49 9.66 52.78
C LYS A 527 14.77 10.37 53.19
N GLN A 528 15.10 11.47 52.51
CA GLN A 528 15.97 12.49 53.09
C GLN A 528 15.34 13.86 52.83
N LYS A 529 14.89 14.51 53.91
CA LYS A 529 14.43 15.91 53.90
C LYS A 529 15.65 16.81 53.66
N VAL A 530 16.04 16.98 52.40
CA VAL A 530 16.86 18.13 52.00
C VAL A 530 15.93 19.34 52.04
N LYS A 531 16.23 20.34 52.87
CA LYS A 531 15.56 21.65 52.83
C LYS A 531 15.80 22.22 51.43
N LEU A 532 14.82 22.11 50.53
CA LEU A 532 14.85 22.83 49.26
C LEU A 532 14.93 24.34 49.59
N LEU A 533 15.96 25.01 49.06
CA LEU A 533 15.99 26.46 48.96
C LEU A 533 14.72 26.90 48.26
N LYS A 534 13.82 27.58 48.97
CA LYS A 534 12.63 28.19 48.37
C LYS A 534 13.09 29.40 47.55
N LEU A 535 13.43 29.17 46.29
CA LEU A 535 13.79 30.22 45.33
C LEU A 535 12.75 31.37 45.26
N GLN A 536 11.48 31.07 45.58
CA GLN A 536 10.40 32.06 45.69
C GLN A 536 10.61 33.07 46.83
N GLU A 537 11.40 32.75 47.85
CA GLU A 537 11.72 33.66 48.96
C GLU A 537 12.92 34.58 48.65
N ILE A 538 13.71 34.27 47.62
CA ILE A 538 14.98 34.98 47.29
C ILE A 538 14.90 35.73 45.95
N THR A 539 13.98 35.35 45.05
CA THR A 539 13.85 35.95 43.72
C THR A 539 12.53 36.70 43.57
N ARG A 540 12.56 37.92 43.00
CA ARG A 540 11.33 38.61 42.60
C ARG A 540 10.73 37.90 41.39
N PRO A 541 9.44 37.54 41.39
CA PRO A 541 8.82 36.91 40.24
C PRO A 541 8.88 37.87 39.05
N ILE A 542 9.38 37.38 37.91
CA ILE A 542 9.41 38.14 36.66
C ILE A 542 7.95 38.48 36.27
N PRO A 543 7.64 39.74 35.93
CA PRO A 543 6.32 40.13 35.45
C PRO A 543 5.85 39.24 34.29
N LYS A 544 4.56 38.91 34.26
CA LYS A 544 4.00 37.95 33.30
C LYS A 544 4.27 38.35 31.84
N GLU A 545 4.14 39.64 31.51
CA GLU A 545 4.41 40.16 30.16
C GLU A 545 5.88 39.98 29.75
N ILE A 546 6.82 40.25 30.67
CA ILE A 546 8.25 40.09 30.39
C ILE A 546 8.59 38.61 30.21
N LYS A 547 7.99 37.75 31.02
CA LYS A 547 8.15 36.29 30.89
C LYS A 547 7.64 35.80 29.53
N GLU A 548 6.44 36.22 29.10
CA GLU A 548 5.87 35.88 27.79
C GLU A 548 6.75 36.38 26.64
N LYS A 549 7.24 37.62 26.71
CA LYS A 549 8.14 38.19 25.71
C LYS A 549 9.46 37.42 25.59
N ILE A 550 10.08 37.06 26.71
CA ILE A 550 11.33 36.28 26.72
C ILE A 550 11.08 34.86 26.17
N MET A 551 9.94 34.24 26.49
CA MET A 551 9.56 32.92 25.94
C MET A 551 9.40 32.99 24.42
N LEU A 552 8.67 33.96 23.90
CA LEU A 552 8.50 34.14 22.44
C LEU A 552 9.84 34.37 21.73
N GLN A 553 10.73 35.20 22.29
CA GLN A 553 12.07 35.41 21.74
C GLN A 553 12.94 34.15 21.79
N ALA A 554 12.81 33.32 22.82
CA ALA A 554 13.53 32.05 22.90
C ALA A 554 13.03 31.06 21.84
N VAL A 555 11.71 30.91 21.67
CA VAL A 555 11.12 30.04 20.65
C VAL A 555 11.48 30.52 19.24
N ALA A 556 11.40 31.83 18.97
CA ALA A 556 11.80 32.40 17.68
C ALA A 556 13.26 32.09 17.33
N ARG A 557 14.19 32.19 18.30
CA ARG A 557 15.60 31.81 18.07
C ARG A 557 15.75 30.33 17.71
N ILE A 558 15.00 29.44 18.38
CA ILE A 558 15.03 28.00 18.07
C ILE A 558 14.42 27.73 16.68
N LEU A 559 13.36 28.46 16.30
CA LEU A 559 12.75 28.37 14.98
C LEU A 559 13.73 28.77 13.87
N HIS A 560 14.53 29.82 14.03
CA HIS A 560 15.47 30.24 12.98
C HIS A 560 16.81 29.47 12.95
N ALA A 561 17.07 28.58 13.92
CA ALA A 561 18.30 27.77 13.98
C ALA A 561 18.27 26.50 13.11
N ASP A 562 17.55 26.49 11.97
CA ASP A 562 17.35 25.27 11.18
C ASP A 562 18.66 24.76 10.54
N LYS A 563 19.44 25.65 9.92
CA LYS A 563 20.73 25.34 9.28
C LYS A 563 21.75 24.86 10.30
N GLU A 564 21.86 25.57 11.42
CA GLU A 564 22.80 25.26 12.50
C GLU A 564 22.47 23.90 13.15
N ALA A 565 21.18 23.62 13.38
CA ALA A 565 20.74 22.33 13.91
C ALA A 565 20.93 21.18 12.91
N ALA A 566 20.75 21.43 11.61
CA ALA A 566 21.02 20.44 10.56
C ALA A 566 22.52 20.10 10.49
N ILE A 567 23.38 21.12 10.51
CA ILE A 567 24.84 20.96 10.53
C ILE A 567 25.29 20.23 11.80
N GLY A 568 24.69 20.56 12.95
CA GLY A 568 25.02 19.96 14.24
C GLY A 568 24.44 18.57 14.50
N GLY A 569 23.70 17.97 13.56
CA GLY A 569 23.02 16.68 13.73
C GLY A 569 21.86 16.70 14.74
N ALA A 570 21.39 17.88 15.14
CA ALA A 570 20.33 18.08 16.12
C ALA A 570 18.97 18.44 15.49
N ALA A 571 18.84 18.34 14.16
CA ALA A 571 17.63 18.72 13.44
C ALA A 571 16.37 17.99 13.95
N GLN A 572 16.45 16.67 14.19
CA GLN A 572 15.33 15.90 14.72
C GLN A 572 14.95 16.32 16.15
N ILE A 573 15.95 16.66 16.98
CA ILE A 573 15.74 17.12 18.36
C ILE A 573 15.09 18.51 18.34
N ARG A 574 15.57 19.41 17.47
CA ARG A 574 14.97 20.73 17.25
C ARG A 574 13.51 20.61 16.80
N ALA A 575 13.22 19.75 15.83
CA ALA A 575 11.86 19.51 15.37
C ALA A 575 10.96 19.04 16.51
N LYS A 576 11.40 18.06 17.32
CA LYS A 576 10.69 17.61 18.53
C LYS A 576 10.45 18.73 19.54
N PHE A 577 11.43 19.60 19.78
CA PHE A 577 11.22 20.74 20.67
C PHE A 577 10.14 21.68 20.14
N ILE A 578 10.19 22.02 18.86
CA ILE A 578 9.21 22.91 18.24
C ILE A 578 7.80 22.32 18.32
N THR A 579 7.62 21.02 18.02
CA THR A 579 6.30 20.37 18.09
C THR A 579 5.77 20.29 19.52
N ILE A 580 6.64 20.04 20.50
CA ILE A 580 6.27 20.07 21.93
C ILE A 580 5.90 21.49 22.37
N PHE A 581 6.64 22.51 21.93
CA PHE A 581 6.31 23.90 22.25
C PHE A 581 4.97 24.31 21.67
N ALA A 582 4.75 23.98 20.40
CA ALA A 582 3.50 24.30 19.72
C ALA A 582 2.30 23.57 20.35
N SER A 583 2.47 22.33 20.81
CA SER A 583 1.39 21.56 21.43
C SER A 583 1.12 21.88 22.90
N SER A 584 2.11 22.32 23.67
CA SER A 584 1.99 22.44 25.13
C SER A 584 1.91 23.87 25.68
N TYR A 585 2.21 24.90 24.88
CA TYR A 585 2.35 26.27 25.34
C TYR A 585 1.24 27.21 24.83
N THR A 586 1.38 28.51 25.11
CA THR A 586 0.37 29.56 24.87
C THR A 586 -0.04 29.69 23.39
N PRO A 587 -1.24 30.22 23.10
CA PRO A 587 -1.71 30.46 21.73
C PRO A 587 -0.73 31.32 20.90
N ASP A 588 -0.05 32.28 21.52
CA ASP A 588 0.95 33.12 20.82
C ASP A 588 2.12 32.29 20.26
N ILE A 589 2.54 31.23 20.97
CA ILE A 589 3.58 30.31 20.50
C ILE A 589 3.04 29.43 19.37
N ARG A 590 1.78 28.99 19.45
CA ARG A 590 1.12 28.24 18.36
C ARG A 590 1.09 29.05 17.07
N GLU A 591 0.69 30.32 17.18
CA GLU A 591 0.64 31.25 16.05
C GLU A 591 2.04 31.52 15.48
N LEU A 592 3.04 31.74 16.33
CA LEU A 592 4.43 31.93 15.90
C LEU A 592 4.96 30.72 15.11
N VAL A 593 4.72 29.50 15.58
CA VAL A 593 5.15 28.26 14.90
C VAL A 593 4.37 28.06 13.60
N LEU A 594 3.05 28.31 13.61
CA LEU A 594 2.21 28.22 12.41
C LEU A 594 2.70 29.20 11.33
N ASN A 595 2.94 30.45 11.68
CA ASN A 595 3.47 31.46 10.76
C ASN A 595 4.82 31.05 10.18
N TYR A 596 5.73 30.54 11.01
CA TYR A 596 7.01 30.01 10.55
C TYR A 596 6.85 28.86 9.54
N ILE A 597 5.90 27.94 9.74
CA ILE A 597 5.64 26.85 8.77
C ILE A 597 5.08 27.44 7.46
N LEU A 598 4.16 28.40 7.55
CA LEU A 598 3.48 28.99 6.40
C LEU A 598 4.34 29.96 5.57
N GLU A 599 5.48 30.43 6.10
CA GLU A 599 6.48 31.20 5.33
C GLU A 599 7.14 30.37 4.21
N ASP A 600 7.37 29.07 4.44
CA ASP A 600 7.95 28.15 3.46
C ASP A 600 7.33 26.76 3.63
N PRO A 601 6.07 26.58 3.20
CA PRO A 601 5.31 25.37 3.47
C PRO A 601 5.92 24.15 2.81
N LEU A 602 6.54 24.27 1.63
CA LEU A 602 7.10 23.15 0.89
C LEU A 602 8.24 22.46 1.65
N ASN A 603 9.19 23.24 2.17
CA ASN A 603 10.34 22.69 2.89
C ASN A 603 10.03 22.42 4.37
N ARG A 604 8.97 23.03 4.93
CA ARG A 604 8.63 22.95 6.37
C ARG A 604 7.38 22.12 6.67
N ILE A 605 6.71 21.54 5.67
CA ILE A 605 5.50 20.74 5.88
C ILE A 605 5.72 19.54 6.80
N ASP A 606 6.91 18.92 6.77
CA ASP A 606 7.26 17.81 7.66
C ASP A 606 7.17 18.22 9.14
N LEU A 607 7.48 19.48 9.45
CA LEU A 607 7.34 20.04 10.79
C LEU A 607 5.87 20.24 11.17
N GLY A 608 5.04 20.69 10.22
CA GLY A 608 3.59 20.82 10.42
C GLY A 608 2.89 19.46 10.61
N LEU A 609 3.30 18.45 9.84
CA LEU A 609 2.85 17.07 10.02
C LEU A 609 3.30 16.53 11.37
N ALA A 610 4.57 16.71 11.74
CA ALA A 610 5.07 16.28 13.06
C ALA A 610 4.29 16.95 14.21
N TRP A 611 3.88 18.22 14.06
CA TRP A 611 3.01 18.88 15.03
C TRP A 611 1.61 18.25 15.07
N LEU A 612 0.99 17.96 13.92
CA LEU A 612 -0.29 17.22 13.86
C LEU A 612 -0.20 15.85 14.54
N TYR A 613 0.90 15.11 14.37
CA TYR A 613 1.13 13.84 15.05
C TYR A 613 1.26 13.99 16.57
N GLU A 614 1.90 15.06 17.03
CA GLU A 614 2.05 15.36 18.46
C GLU A 614 0.70 15.74 19.10
N GLU A 615 -0.10 16.60 18.46
CA GLU A 615 -1.46 16.92 18.88
C GLU A 615 -2.36 15.68 18.91
N TYR A 616 -2.22 14.81 17.90
CA TYR A 616 -2.92 13.53 17.87
C TYR A 616 -2.52 12.63 19.03
N ALA A 617 -1.24 12.63 19.44
CA ALA A 617 -0.76 11.87 20.58
C ALA A 617 -1.37 12.37 21.90
N TYR A 618 -1.56 13.68 22.06
CA TYR A 618 -2.32 14.23 23.19
C TYR A 618 -3.81 13.87 23.13
N MET A 619 -4.43 13.97 21.95
CA MET A 619 -5.82 13.60 21.72
C MET A 619 -6.11 12.15 22.12
N GLN A 620 -5.22 11.21 21.77
CA GLN A 620 -5.36 9.79 22.13
C GLN A 620 -4.87 9.47 23.56
N GLY A 621 -4.30 10.44 24.27
CA GLY A 621 -3.76 10.27 25.61
C GLY A 621 -2.44 9.48 25.69
N PHE A 622 -1.72 9.33 24.57
CA PHE A 622 -0.38 8.75 24.53
C PHE A 622 0.64 9.68 25.21
N ASN A 623 0.48 10.99 25.04
CA ASN A 623 1.26 12.01 25.72
C ASN A 623 0.40 12.76 26.75
N ARG A 624 1.04 13.26 27.81
CA ARG A 624 0.39 14.04 28.87
C ARG A 624 1.15 15.32 29.10
N HIS A 625 0.44 16.46 29.15
CA HIS A 625 1.09 17.71 29.50
C HIS A 625 1.62 17.65 30.94
N PRO A 626 2.75 18.34 31.21
CA PRO A 626 3.21 18.58 32.57
C PRO A 626 2.09 19.15 33.45
N VAL A 627 2.05 18.75 34.72
CA VAL A 627 1.00 19.16 35.70
C VAL A 627 0.87 20.69 35.80
N THR A 628 1.95 21.43 35.50
CA THR A 628 1.99 22.89 35.45
C THR A 628 1.27 23.52 34.25
N LEU A 629 1.02 22.76 33.18
CA LEU A 629 0.40 23.21 31.92
C LEU A 629 -0.99 22.57 31.68
N GLN A 630 -1.41 21.63 32.53
CA GLN A 630 -2.68 20.90 32.41
C GLN A 630 -3.92 21.82 32.34
N LYS A 631 -3.91 22.99 32.99
CA LYS A 631 -5.06 23.92 33.00
C LYS A 631 -5.28 24.67 31.68
N ILE A 632 -4.38 24.56 30.71
CA ILE A 632 -4.39 25.36 29.48
C ILE A 632 -5.03 24.58 28.30
N SER A 633 -5.11 23.26 28.37
CA SER A 633 -5.45 22.41 27.23
C SER A 633 -6.40 21.26 27.60
N ASP A 634 -7.62 21.55 28.03
CA ASP A 634 -8.63 20.51 28.32
C ASP A 634 -9.35 20.00 27.05
N LYS A 635 -9.11 20.60 25.87
CA LYS A 635 -9.81 20.30 24.62
C LYS A 635 -8.88 19.89 23.48
N HIS A 636 -8.18 18.76 23.65
CA HIS A 636 -7.24 18.24 22.65
C HIS A 636 -7.87 17.95 21.28
N ASP A 637 -9.13 17.48 21.26
CA ASP A 637 -9.87 17.22 20.01
C ASP A 637 -10.06 18.52 19.18
N GLU A 638 -10.43 19.62 19.84
CA GLU A 638 -10.61 20.93 19.19
C GLU A 638 -9.25 21.48 18.71
N ASN A 639 -8.18 21.35 19.51
CA ASN A 639 -6.85 21.83 19.15
C ASN A 639 -6.29 21.13 17.91
N TYR A 640 -6.46 19.80 17.81
CA TYR A 640 -6.08 19.03 16.63
C TYR A 640 -6.87 19.46 15.40
N SER A 641 -8.19 19.56 15.55
CA SER A 641 -9.09 19.90 14.43
C SER A 641 -8.85 21.32 13.93
N GLN A 642 -8.64 22.28 14.84
CA GLN A 642 -8.28 23.66 14.51
C GLN A 642 -6.94 23.73 13.77
N LEU A 643 -5.91 23.00 14.22
CA LEU A 643 -4.61 22.99 13.53
C LEU A 643 -4.73 22.42 12.11
N LEU A 644 -5.42 21.29 11.95
CA LEU A 644 -5.63 20.66 10.65
C LEU A 644 -6.38 21.62 9.71
N CYS A 645 -7.49 22.19 10.16
CA CYS A 645 -8.28 23.13 9.36
C CYS A 645 -7.50 24.40 9.06
N ALA A 646 -6.72 24.93 10.00
CA ALA A 646 -5.89 26.11 9.78
C ALA A 646 -4.82 25.85 8.70
N LEU A 647 -4.13 24.71 8.74
CA LEU A 647 -3.15 24.33 7.71
C LEU A 647 -3.81 24.22 6.33
N VAL A 648 -4.96 23.55 6.23
CA VAL A 648 -5.70 23.40 4.96
C VAL A 648 -6.17 24.75 4.44
N THR A 649 -6.83 25.54 5.27
CA THR A 649 -7.40 26.85 4.89
C THR A 649 -6.31 27.82 4.45
N GLN A 650 -5.22 27.93 5.23
CA GLN A 650 -4.11 28.84 4.92
C GLN A 650 -3.35 28.44 3.65
N VAL A 651 -3.24 27.13 3.35
CA VAL A 651 -2.67 26.65 2.08
C VAL A 651 -3.58 26.96 0.89
N CYS A 652 -4.90 26.91 1.08
CA CYS A 652 -5.87 27.24 0.04
C CYS A 652 -5.98 28.75 -0.23
N GLU A 653 -6.11 29.56 0.82
CA GLU A 653 -6.45 30.99 0.75
C GLU A 653 -5.25 31.93 0.53
N ARG A 654 -4.02 31.54 0.87
CA ARG A 654 -2.85 32.40 0.61
C ARG A 654 -2.58 32.51 -0.90
N GLY A 655 -2.49 33.75 -1.39
CA GLY A 655 -2.37 34.11 -2.81
C GLY A 655 -0.94 34.29 -3.32
N ASP A 656 0.06 33.65 -2.72
CA ASP A 656 1.46 33.77 -3.16
C ASP A 656 1.70 32.92 -4.43
N PRO A 657 2.27 33.44 -5.54
CA PRO A 657 2.37 32.72 -6.82
C PRO A 657 3.17 31.41 -6.74
N LEU A 658 4.16 31.34 -5.85
CA LEU A 658 4.95 30.12 -5.57
C LEU A 658 4.10 29.05 -4.85
N MET A 659 3.17 29.48 -4.01
CA MET A 659 2.28 28.60 -3.27
C MET A 659 1.22 28.02 -4.20
N GLU A 660 0.69 28.80 -5.14
CA GLU A 660 -0.32 28.34 -6.13
C GLU A 660 0.12 27.09 -6.90
N ASN A 661 1.37 27.04 -7.35
CA ASN A 661 1.95 25.89 -8.05
C ASN A 661 2.19 24.66 -7.15
N SER A 662 2.20 24.85 -5.83
CA SER A 662 2.47 23.79 -4.84
C SER A 662 1.26 23.39 -4.00
N LYS A 663 0.10 24.05 -4.15
CA LYS A 663 -1.12 23.78 -3.38
C LYS A 663 -1.55 22.33 -3.49
N GLU A 664 -1.55 21.76 -4.69
CA GLU A 664 -1.91 20.36 -4.91
C GLU A 664 -1.02 19.41 -4.11
N ILE A 665 0.30 19.59 -4.20
CA ILE A 665 1.27 18.74 -3.49
C ILE A 665 1.06 18.86 -1.99
N LEU A 666 0.93 20.09 -1.47
CA LEU A 666 0.75 20.35 -0.04
C LEU A 666 -0.56 19.76 0.49
N LEU A 667 -1.68 19.93 -0.21
CA LEU A 667 -2.97 19.38 0.20
C LEU A 667 -2.96 17.85 0.18
N ARG A 668 -2.39 17.23 -0.86
CA ARG A 668 -2.20 15.77 -0.92
C ARG A 668 -1.40 15.27 0.27
N ARG A 669 -0.28 15.93 0.63
CA ARG A 669 0.51 15.56 1.80
C ARG A 669 -0.27 15.72 3.11
N ILE A 670 -0.95 16.85 3.32
CA ILE A 670 -1.72 17.09 4.56
C ILE A 670 -2.83 16.03 4.73
N TYR A 671 -3.67 15.80 3.72
CA TYR A 671 -4.79 14.87 3.82
C TYR A 671 -4.34 13.39 3.89
N CYS A 672 -3.32 12.99 3.13
CA CYS A 672 -2.87 11.60 3.08
C CYS A 672 -1.92 11.22 4.23
N GLU A 673 -1.10 12.15 4.74
CA GLU A 673 -0.13 11.88 5.82
C GLU A 673 -0.66 12.24 7.22
N ALA A 674 -1.78 12.99 7.36
CA ALA A 674 -2.33 13.28 8.69
C ALA A 674 -2.70 12.00 9.47
N PRO A 675 -2.59 11.98 10.81
CA PRO A 675 -3.02 10.83 11.61
C PRO A 675 -4.50 10.48 11.40
N VAL A 676 -5.38 11.49 11.47
CA VAL A 676 -6.82 11.36 11.33
C VAL A 676 -7.37 12.58 10.58
N VAL A 677 -8.13 12.35 9.52
CA VAL A 677 -8.87 13.45 8.88
C VAL A 677 -10.18 13.67 9.65
N THR A 678 -10.39 14.89 10.13
CA THR A 678 -11.60 15.30 10.87
C THR A 678 -12.77 15.53 9.91
N LEU A 679 -14.00 15.51 10.42
CA LEU A 679 -15.18 15.74 9.60
C LEU A 679 -15.20 17.17 9.03
N GLU A 680 -14.77 18.15 9.82
CA GLU A 680 -14.64 19.56 9.40
C GLU A 680 -13.69 19.71 8.20
N ALA A 681 -12.55 19.00 8.20
CA ALA A 681 -11.62 19.00 7.09
C ALA A 681 -12.20 18.31 5.83
N VAL A 682 -13.09 17.32 6.00
CA VAL A 682 -13.81 16.68 4.88
C VAL A 682 -14.90 17.61 4.34
N ASP A 683 -15.62 18.32 5.22
CA ASP A 683 -16.61 19.32 4.83
C ASP A 683 -15.95 20.48 4.08
N TYR A 684 -14.72 20.86 4.44
CA TYR A 684 -13.95 21.84 3.67
C TYR A 684 -13.67 21.36 2.23
N LEU A 685 -13.28 20.08 2.03
CA LEU A 685 -13.15 19.51 0.67
C LEU A 685 -14.47 19.55 -0.09
N LYS A 686 -15.60 19.28 0.58
CA LYS A 686 -16.93 19.35 -0.02
C LYS A 686 -17.26 20.77 -0.51
N HIS A 687 -16.85 21.80 0.23
CA HIS A 687 -17.00 23.20 -0.18
C HIS A 687 -16.08 23.59 -1.33
N LEU A 688 -14.82 23.12 -1.34
CA LEU A 688 -13.87 23.38 -2.42
C LEU A 688 -14.33 22.85 -3.79
N VAL A 689 -15.17 21.81 -3.82
CA VAL A 689 -15.75 21.27 -5.08
C VAL A 689 -16.70 22.28 -5.75
N VAL A 690 -17.23 23.24 -5.01
CA VAL A 690 -18.16 24.28 -5.53
C VAL A 690 -17.39 25.46 -6.16
N GLU A 691 -16.09 25.61 -5.87
CA GLU A 691 -15.22 26.67 -6.37
C GLU A 691 -14.43 26.23 -7.62
N GLU A 692 -13.56 27.09 -8.18
CA GLU A 692 -12.79 26.84 -9.42
C GLU A 692 -11.91 25.58 -9.41
N LYS A 693 -11.67 24.95 -8.24
CA LYS A 693 -10.74 23.83 -8.02
C LYS A 693 -11.42 22.49 -7.76
N SER A 694 -12.48 22.21 -8.51
CA SER A 694 -13.38 21.09 -8.23
C SER A 694 -12.77 19.69 -8.42
N ILE A 695 -11.89 19.50 -9.40
CA ILE A 695 -11.32 18.18 -9.73
C ILE A 695 -10.33 17.71 -8.65
N LEU A 696 -9.42 18.58 -8.20
CA LEU A 696 -8.44 18.24 -7.17
C LEU A 696 -9.10 17.80 -5.85
N ALA A 697 -10.16 18.48 -5.44
CA ALA A 697 -10.89 18.13 -4.22
C ALA A 697 -11.57 16.74 -4.33
N LEU A 698 -12.12 16.40 -5.51
CA LEU A 698 -12.68 15.07 -5.77
C LEU A 698 -11.61 13.98 -5.80
N GLU A 699 -10.47 14.23 -6.41
CA GLU A 699 -9.32 13.30 -6.43
C GLU A 699 -8.83 13.02 -5.00
N LEU A 700 -8.72 14.05 -4.16
CA LEU A 700 -8.36 13.90 -2.75
C LEU A 700 -9.40 13.08 -1.96
N LEU A 701 -10.69 13.31 -2.16
CA LEU A 701 -11.75 12.52 -1.54
C LEU A 701 -11.68 11.04 -1.97
N GLU A 702 -11.40 10.79 -3.25
CA GLU A 702 -11.18 9.43 -3.75
C GLU A 702 -9.97 8.76 -3.08
N GLU A 703 -8.84 9.47 -3.04
CA GLU A 703 -7.60 8.97 -2.44
C GLU A 703 -7.73 8.69 -0.95
N LEU A 704 -8.46 9.52 -0.21
CA LEU A 704 -8.74 9.29 1.21
C LEU A 704 -9.48 7.97 1.44
N CYS A 705 -10.43 7.62 0.57
CA CYS A 705 -11.12 6.34 0.64
C CYS A 705 -10.20 5.16 0.31
N VAL A 706 -9.25 5.32 -0.62
CA VAL A 706 -8.32 4.25 -1.05
C VAL A 706 -7.17 4.05 -0.07
N VAL A 707 -6.54 5.12 0.39
CA VAL A 707 -5.37 5.09 1.29
C VAL A 707 -5.77 4.70 2.72
N ARG A 708 -7.02 4.95 3.12
CA ARG A 708 -7.52 4.67 4.48
C ARG A 708 -8.74 3.72 4.52
N PRO A 709 -8.61 2.45 4.09
CA PRO A 709 -9.73 1.51 4.02
C PRO A 709 -10.57 1.34 5.31
N PRO A 710 -9.98 1.33 6.53
CA PRO A 710 -10.75 1.16 7.77
C PRO A 710 -11.74 2.30 8.04
N ARG A 711 -11.41 3.53 7.62
CA ARG A 711 -12.22 4.74 7.85
C ARG A 711 -12.86 5.27 6.57
N ALA A 712 -12.68 4.61 5.44
CA ALA A 712 -13.23 5.00 4.15
C ALA A 712 -14.75 5.25 4.19
N HIS A 713 -15.49 4.53 5.03
CA HIS A 713 -16.95 4.68 5.20
C HIS A 713 -17.35 6.07 5.76
N LYS A 714 -16.43 6.79 6.41
CA LYS A 714 -16.67 8.16 6.89
C LYS A 714 -16.45 9.22 5.81
N TYR A 715 -15.61 8.93 4.81
CA TYR A 715 -15.26 9.86 3.74
C TYR A 715 -16.13 9.66 2.49
N ALA A 716 -16.54 8.41 2.23
CA ALA A 716 -17.39 8.06 1.09
C ALA A 716 -18.69 8.90 0.97
N PRO A 717 -19.41 9.27 2.05
CA PRO A 717 -20.59 10.14 1.95
C PRO A 717 -20.29 11.49 1.30
N ALA A 718 -19.12 12.09 1.57
CA ALA A 718 -18.74 13.38 1.00
C ALA A 718 -18.51 13.28 -0.51
N LEU A 719 -17.91 12.18 -0.98
CA LEU A 719 -17.76 11.90 -2.40
C LEU A 719 -19.10 11.61 -3.08
N VAL A 720 -19.93 10.77 -2.48
CA VAL A 720 -21.25 10.36 -3.02
C VAL A 720 -22.22 11.53 -3.11
N PHE A 721 -22.09 12.53 -2.23
CA PHE A 721 -22.87 13.77 -2.29
C PHE A 721 -22.72 14.48 -3.64
N HIS A 722 -21.51 14.49 -4.24
CA HIS A 722 -21.25 15.19 -5.49
C HIS A 722 -21.78 14.46 -6.75
N VAL A 723 -22.33 13.26 -6.61
CA VAL A 723 -23.03 12.57 -7.71
C VAL A 723 -24.29 13.32 -8.16
N LEU A 724 -24.88 14.14 -7.26
CA LEU A 724 -26.05 14.97 -7.55
C LEU A 724 -25.69 16.40 -8.00
N ASN A 725 -24.42 16.73 -8.20
CA ASN A 725 -23.98 18.10 -8.54
C ASN A 725 -24.55 18.57 -9.89
N GLU A 726 -24.74 19.86 -10.11
CA GLU A 726 -25.23 20.41 -11.39
C GLU A 726 -24.20 20.34 -12.52
N ASN A 727 -22.90 20.39 -12.19
CA ASN A 727 -21.83 20.27 -13.16
C ASN A 727 -21.64 18.81 -13.61
N GLN A 728 -21.75 18.56 -14.92
CA GLN A 728 -21.63 17.23 -15.50
C GLN A 728 -20.24 16.61 -15.29
N ASP A 729 -19.16 17.37 -15.42
CA ASP A 729 -17.79 16.84 -15.28
C ASP A 729 -17.54 16.36 -13.84
N VAL A 730 -18.00 17.14 -12.86
CA VAL A 730 -17.92 16.81 -11.44
C VAL A 730 -18.74 15.56 -11.12
N ARG A 731 -19.96 15.46 -11.66
CA ARG A 731 -20.79 14.26 -11.50
C ARG A 731 -20.13 13.02 -12.10
N ASP A 732 -19.62 13.12 -13.33
CA ASP A 732 -19.06 11.98 -14.05
C ASP A 732 -17.79 11.48 -13.36
N PHE A 733 -16.96 12.38 -12.82
CA PHE A 733 -15.83 12.01 -11.96
C PHE A 733 -16.30 11.35 -10.67
N ALA A 734 -17.20 12.00 -9.91
CA ALA A 734 -17.69 11.49 -8.63
C ALA A 734 -18.36 10.11 -8.77
N LEU A 735 -19.09 9.88 -9.86
CA LEU A 735 -19.71 8.60 -10.18
C LEU A 735 -18.66 7.52 -10.43
N LYS A 736 -17.64 7.79 -11.27
CA LYS A 736 -16.54 6.86 -11.54
C LYS A 736 -15.76 6.52 -10.28
N ALA A 737 -15.42 7.54 -9.48
CA ALA A 737 -14.71 7.39 -8.21
C ALA A 737 -15.52 6.56 -7.20
N THR A 738 -16.82 6.85 -7.06
CA THR A 738 -17.73 6.11 -6.18
C THR A 738 -17.83 4.63 -6.58
N VAL A 739 -17.97 4.32 -7.87
CA VAL A 739 -18.01 2.94 -8.37
C VAL A 739 -16.68 2.23 -8.13
N LYS A 740 -15.54 2.91 -8.35
CA LYS A 740 -14.21 2.37 -8.07
C LYS A 740 -14.05 2.00 -6.59
N ILE A 741 -14.44 2.88 -5.69
CA ILE A 741 -14.40 2.65 -4.24
C ILE A 741 -15.39 1.56 -3.83
N PHE A 742 -16.56 1.47 -4.47
CA PHE A 742 -17.51 0.39 -4.22
C PHE A 742 -16.91 -0.99 -4.56
N LYS A 743 -16.19 -1.09 -5.69
CA LYS A 743 -15.53 -2.34 -6.12
C LYS A 743 -14.41 -2.79 -5.19
N SER A 744 -13.52 -1.86 -4.79
CA SER A 744 -12.32 -2.17 -4.00
C SER A 744 -12.50 -2.01 -2.48
N GLY A 745 -13.61 -1.42 -2.04
CA GLY A 745 -13.85 -1.02 -0.66
C GLY A 745 -14.34 -2.13 0.28
N SER A 746 -14.30 -1.82 1.58
CA SER A 746 -14.81 -2.69 2.63
C SER A 746 -16.34 -2.76 2.65
N ASP A 747 -16.90 -3.80 3.30
CA ASP A 747 -18.35 -3.99 3.44
C ASP A 747 -19.07 -2.77 4.04
N ALA A 748 -18.42 -2.08 4.99
CA ALA A 748 -18.95 -0.85 5.57
C ALA A 748 -19.11 0.28 4.54
N VAL A 749 -18.17 0.41 3.60
CA VAL A 749 -18.24 1.41 2.53
C VAL A 749 -19.35 1.06 1.55
N LYS A 750 -19.44 -0.23 1.16
CA LYS A 750 -20.50 -0.72 0.27
C LYS A 750 -21.88 -0.40 0.81
N LYS A 751 -22.13 -0.69 2.10
CA LYS A 751 -23.39 -0.37 2.79
C LYS A 751 -23.69 1.13 2.81
N VAL A 752 -22.69 1.98 3.00
CA VAL A 752 -22.86 3.44 2.98
C VAL A 752 -23.24 3.93 1.58
N VAL A 753 -22.55 3.44 0.55
CA VAL A 753 -22.83 3.80 -0.85
C VAL A 753 -24.23 3.31 -1.26
N GLU A 754 -24.60 2.07 -0.92
CA GLU A 754 -25.93 1.51 -1.16
C GLU A 754 -27.02 2.32 -0.46
N LYS A 755 -26.81 2.71 0.80
CA LYS A 755 -27.76 3.57 1.53
C LYS A 755 -28.02 4.89 0.80
N HIS A 756 -26.98 5.52 0.25
CA HIS A 756 -27.14 6.76 -0.52
C HIS A 756 -27.77 6.50 -1.89
N ALA A 757 -27.42 5.39 -2.57
CA ALA A 757 -28.05 5.00 -3.82
C ALA A 757 -29.56 4.77 -3.66
N LEU A 758 -29.98 4.09 -2.58
CA LEU A 758 -31.39 3.89 -2.22
C LEU A 758 -32.09 5.18 -1.81
N LEU A 759 -31.39 6.10 -1.13
CA LEU A 759 -31.92 7.43 -0.83
C LEU A 759 -32.21 8.21 -2.11
N TYR A 760 -31.25 8.25 -3.04
CA TYR A 760 -31.40 8.96 -4.32
C TYR A 760 -32.46 8.30 -5.21
N LEU A 761 -32.55 6.98 -5.20
CA LEU A 761 -33.63 6.25 -5.84
C LEU A 761 -34.98 6.65 -5.26
N GLY A 762 -35.10 6.71 -3.93
CA GLY A 762 -36.32 7.09 -3.24
C GLY A 762 -36.83 8.50 -3.58
N PHE A 763 -35.94 9.42 -3.97
CA PHE A 763 -36.33 10.77 -4.38
C PHE A 763 -37.29 10.78 -5.57
N ILE A 764 -37.17 9.83 -6.51
CA ILE A 764 -38.03 9.81 -7.72
C ILE A 764 -39.49 9.45 -7.41
N ALA A 765 -39.78 8.93 -6.21
CA ALA A 765 -41.14 8.64 -5.75
C ALA A 765 -41.81 9.84 -5.07
N LEU A 766 -41.09 10.95 -4.86
CA LEU A 766 -41.64 12.18 -4.30
C LEU A 766 -42.37 13.00 -5.37
N ASP A 767 -43.45 13.66 -4.99
CA ASP A 767 -44.22 14.53 -5.89
C ASP A 767 -43.39 15.71 -6.41
N ASN A 768 -42.43 16.19 -5.63
CA ASN A 768 -41.54 17.30 -5.97
C ASN A 768 -40.07 16.95 -5.69
N PRO A 769 -39.12 17.48 -6.47
CA PRO A 769 -37.69 17.23 -6.25
C PRO A 769 -37.22 17.82 -4.90
N PRO A 770 -36.42 17.07 -4.12
CA PRO A 770 -35.85 17.54 -2.86
C PRO A 770 -34.83 18.67 -3.07
N SER A 771 -34.59 19.45 -2.02
CA SER A 771 -33.66 20.61 -2.01
C SER A 771 -32.24 20.26 -2.43
N GLU A 772 -31.82 19.02 -2.21
CA GLU A 772 -30.50 18.47 -2.50
C GLU A 772 -30.22 18.35 -4.00
N LEU A 773 -31.27 18.38 -4.84
CA LEU A 773 -31.17 18.38 -6.31
C LEU A 773 -31.23 19.78 -6.92
N ILE A 774 -31.55 20.81 -6.13
CA ILE A 774 -31.85 22.16 -6.61
C ILE A 774 -30.79 23.13 -6.07
N SER A 775 -29.90 23.64 -6.93
CA SER A 775 -28.98 24.70 -6.48
C SER A 775 -29.65 26.06 -6.61
N SER A 776 -29.96 26.65 -5.45
CA SER A 776 -30.25 28.06 -5.06
C SER A 776 -30.58 29.20 -6.05
N ARG A 777 -30.78 29.02 -7.37
CA ARG A 777 -31.04 30.13 -8.31
C ARG A 777 -32.43 30.16 -8.92
N LEU A 778 -33.17 29.06 -8.95
CA LEU A 778 -34.54 29.02 -9.45
C LEU A 778 -35.40 28.13 -8.54
N ASN A 779 -36.32 28.74 -7.79
CA ASN A 779 -37.28 28.07 -6.90
C ASN A 779 -38.35 27.24 -7.66
N ILE A 780 -38.02 26.68 -8.81
CA ILE A 780 -38.94 25.87 -9.61
C ILE A 780 -38.76 24.41 -9.20
N ARG A 781 -39.66 23.92 -8.34
CA ARG A 781 -39.71 22.54 -7.85
C ARG A 781 -40.49 21.64 -8.81
N VAL A 782 -40.08 21.56 -10.07
CA VAL A 782 -40.72 20.69 -11.06
C VAL A 782 -39.73 19.64 -11.52
N TRP A 783 -40.17 18.40 -11.59
CA TRP A 783 -39.38 17.31 -12.12
C TRP A 783 -39.07 17.51 -13.60
N THR A 784 -37.83 17.25 -13.99
CA THR A 784 -37.39 17.18 -15.39
C THR A 784 -36.77 15.81 -15.67
N ASP A 785 -36.75 15.40 -16.93
CA ASP A 785 -36.11 14.15 -17.35
C ASP A 785 -34.64 14.07 -16.89
N ASP A 786 -33.93 15.20 -16.88
CA ASP A 786 -32.54 15.28 -16.43
C ASP A 786 -32.39 15.07 -14.92
N LEU A 787 -33.30 15.63 -14.10
CA LEU A 787 -33.29 15.43 -12.65
C LEU A 787 -33.55 13.96 -12.29
N TYR A 788 -34.51 13.31 -12.97
CA TYR A 788 -34.72 11.86 -12.80
C TYR A 788 -33.47 11.06 -13.19
N LYS A 789 -32.82 11.43 -14.30
CA LYS A 789 -31.59 10.77 -14.74
C LYS A 789 -30.47 10.90 -13.71
N VAL A 790 -30.27 12.08 -13.13
CA VAL A 790 -29.25 12.33 -12.10
C VAL A 790 -29.45 11.43 -10.87
N CYS A 791 -30.69 11.28 -10.38
CA CYS A 791 -31.01 10.37 -9.27
C CYS A 791 -30.72 8.90 -9.61
N LEU A 792 -30.93 8.50 -10.86
CA LEU A 792 -30.77 7.12 -11.30
C LEU A 792 -29.31 6.74 -11.61
N ASN A 793 -28.44 7.70 -11.94
CA ASN A 793 -27.06 7.44 -12.38
C ASN A 793 -26.28 6.54 -11.42
N LEU A 794 -26.35 6.80 -10.11
CA LEU A 794 -25.61 6.01 -9.11
C LEU A 794 -26.10 4.56 -9.10
N VAL A 795 -27.41 4.34 -9.00
CA VAL A 795 -28.02 3.01 -8.95
C VAL A 795 -27.70 2.23 -10.22
N MET A 796 -27.83 2.87 -11.39
CA MET A 796 -27.56 2.23 -12.68
C MET A 796 -26.09 1.87 -12.86
N ALA A 797 -25.16 2.67 -12.31
CA ALA A 797 -23.74 2.38 -12.36
C ALA A 797 -23.34 1.24 -11.39
N LEU A 798 -23.98 1.15 -10.22
CA LEU A 798 -23.77 0.08 -9.23
C LEU A 798 -24.41 -1.25 -9.64
N PHE A 799 -25.41 -1.22 -10.53
CA PHE A 799 -26.17 -2.39 -10.97
C PHE A 799 -25.30 -3.51 -11.55
N MET A 800 -24.16 -3.16 -12.18
CA MET A 800 -23.22 -4.14 -12.73
C MET A 800 -22.48 -4.95 -11.65
N GLU A 801 -22.43 -4.43 -10.42
CA GLU A 801 -21.68 -5.02 -9.30
C GLU A 801 -22.60 -5.64 -8.25
N ASN A 802 -23.83 -5.14 -8.11
CA ASN A 802 -24.85 -5.68 -7.22
C ASN A 802 -26.22 -5.75 -7.94
N ASP A 803 -26.62 -6.96 -8.35
CA ASP A 803 -27.87 -7.23 -9.06
C ASP A 803 -29.10 -7.22 -8.13
N GLU A 804 -28.92 -7.35 -6.81
CA GLU A 804 -30.02 -7.30 -5.82
C GLU A 804 -30.73 -5.95 -5.79
N LEU A 805 -30.04 -4.87 -6.21
CA LEU A 805 -30.61 -3.53 -6.33
C LEU A 805 -31.85 -3.47 -7.25
N ILE A 806 -32.04 -4.44 -8.13
CA ILE A 806 -33.24 -4.53 -8.98
C ILE A 806 -34.53 -4.60 -8.15
N ILE A 807 -34.47 -5.25 -6.98
CA ILE A 807 -35.64 -5.46 -6.11
C ILE A 807 -36.10 -4.11 -5.55
N ASP A 808 -35.15 -3.28 -5.10
CA ASP A 808 -35.46 -1.95 -4.58
C ASP A 808 -35.87 -0.99 -5.71
N VAL A 809 -35.25 -1.07 -6.89
CA VAL A 809 -35.69 -0.34 -8.08
C VAL A 809 -37.13 -0.65 -8.41
N ALA A 810 -37.53 -1.92 -8.39
CA ALA A 810 -38.90 -2.31 -8.67
C ALA A 810 -39.89 -1.86 -7.59
N ARG A 811 -39.48 -1.87 -6.30
CA ARG A 811 -40.30 -1.36 -5.20
C ARG A 811 -40.58 0.14 -5.36
N VAL A 812 -39.55 0.93 -5.61
CA VAL A 812 -39.69 2.39 -5.81
C VAL A 812 -40.43 2.69 -7.11
N TYR A 813 -40.14 1.96 -8.19
CA TYR A 813 -40.84 2.07 -9.47
C TYR A 813 -42.34 1.86 -9.32
N GLY A 814 -42.79 0.89 -8.51
CA GLY A 814 -44.21 0.64 -8.28
C GLY A 814 -44.96 1.87 -7.76
N CYS A 815 -44.31 2.62 -6.86
CA CYS A 815 -44.84 3.83 -6.24
C CYS A 815 -44.61 5.11 -7.05
N ALA A 816 -43.76 5.09 -8.08
CA ALA A 816 -43.38 6.29 -8.83
C ALA A 816 -44.44 6.73 -9.87
N GLY A 817 -44.42 8.02 -10.21
CA GLY A 817 -45.27 8.63 -11.24
C GLY A 817 -44.94 8.15 -12.67
N ALA A 818 -45.81 8.44 -13.63
CA ALA A 818 -45.66 7.96 -15.02
C ALA A 818 -44.38 8.46 -15.72
N GLU A 819 -43.98 9.71 -15.47
CA GLU A 819 -42.76 10.31 -16.04
C GLU A 819 -41.49 9.67 -15.48
N ALA A 820 -41.44 9.48 -14.16
CA ALA A 820 -40.36 8.76 -13.48
C ALA A 820 -40.24 7.32 -13.99
N LYS A 821 -41.37 6.61 -14.12
CA LYS A 821 -41.43 5.24 -14.69
C LYS A 821 -40.81 5.18 -16.09
N ARG A 822 -41.14 6.14 -16.96
CA ARG A 822 -40.57 6.23 -18.32
C ARG A 822 -39.05 6.42 -18.27
N CYS A 823 -38.54 7.25 -17.36
CA CYS A 823 -37.09 7.49 -17.21
C CYS A 823 -36.36 6.24 -16.70
N VAL A 824 -36.92 5.53 -15.70
CA VAL A 824 -36.36 4.28 -15.17
C VAL A 824 -36.28 3.22 -16.27
N LEU A 825 -37.35 3.01 -17.06
CA LEU A 825 -37.36 2.02 -18.14
C LEU A 825 -36.29 2.27 -19.20
N ARG A 826 -35.96 3.54 -19.49
CA ARG A 826 -34.89 3.90 -20.43
C ARG A 826 -33.51 3.71 -19.82
N ALA A 827 -33.33 4.13 -18.57
CA ALA A 827 -32.03 4.08 -17.89
C ALA A 827 -31.58 2.64 -17.58
N ILE A 828 -32.52 1.74 -17.25
CA ILE A 828 -32.22 0.37 -16.86
C ILE A 828 -31.86 -0.55 -18.03
N GLU A 829 -32.22 -0.20 -19.26
CA GLU A 829 -32.03 -1.08 -20.42
C GLU A 829 -30.57 -1.45 -20.67
N SER A 830 -29.65 -0.47 -20.64
CA SER A 830 -28.24 -0.69 -20.92
C SER A 830 -27.54 -1.52 -19.83
N PRO A 831 -27.64 -1.17 -18.53
CA PRO A 831 -27.07 -1.99 -17.46
C PRO A 831 -27.64 -3.40 -17.45
N LEU A 832 -28.96 -3.54 -17.64
CA LEU A 832 -29.62 -4.84 -17.63
C LEU A 832 -29.15 -5.76 -18.76
N ARG A 833 -28.98 -5.22 -19.97
CA ARG A 833 -28.44 -5.99 -21.11
C ARG A 833 -26.99 -6.41 -20.86
N ALA A 834 -26.19 -5.60 -20.18
CA ALA A 834 -24.81 -5.93 -19.82
C ALA A 834 -24.74 -7.03 -18.74
N VAL A 835 -25.58 -6.96 -17.69
CA VAL A 835 -25.70 -8.04 -16.69
C VAL A 835 -26.16 -9.34 -17.33
N ALA A 836 -27.21 -9.28 -18.16
CA ALA A 836 -27.72 -10.46 -18.88
C ALA A 836 -26.68 -11.09 -19.82
N ALA A 837 -25.81 -10.28 -20.43
CA ALA A 837 -24.72 -10.78 -21.27
C ALA A 837 -23.54 -11.40 -20.48
N SER A 838 -23.38 -11.02 -19.21
CA SER A 838 -22.34 -11.59 -18.33
C SER A 838 -22.72 -12.94 -17.73
N ALA A 839 -24.03 -13.20 -17.62
CA ALA A 839 -24.56 -14.48 -17.12
C ALA A 839 -24.40 -15.59 -18.18
N PRO A 840 -24.17 -16.85 -17.76
CA PRO A 840 -24.21 -18.00 -18.67
C PRO A 840 -25.52 -18.05 -19.46
N PRO A 841 -25.48 -18.46 -20.74
CA PRO A 841 -26.69 -18.56 -21.55
C PRO A 841 -27.68 -19.54 -20.91
N GLY A 842 -28.90 -19.07 -20.64
CA GLY A 842 -30.00 -19.87 -20.08
C GLY A 842 -30.15 -19.84 -18.56
N THR A 843 -29.25 -19.20 -17.81
CA THR A 843 -29.39 -19.00 -16.36
C THR A 843 -29.95 -17.62 -16.03
N ILE A 844 -30.87 -17.57 -15.07
CA ILE A 844 -31.48 -16.33 -14.57
C ILE A 844 -30.73 -15.92 -13.31
N PRO A 845 -30.16 -14.71 -13.21
CA PRO A 845 -29.53 -14.27 -11.97
C PRO A 845 -30.55 -14.25 -10.81
N SER A 846 -30.09 -14.57 -9.60
CA SER A 846 -30.95 -14.83 -8.44
C SER A 846 -31.88 -13.66 -8.08
N ALA A 847 -31.40 -12.43 -8.19
CA ALA A 847 -32.20 -11.24 -7.92
C ALA A 847 -33.41 -11.11 -8.87
N PHE A 848 -33.22 -11.46 -10.15
CA PHE A 848 -34.32 -11.47 -11.12
C PHE A 848 -35.29 -12.64 -10.88
N HIS A 849 -34.80 -13.77 -10.38
CA HIS A 849 -35.66 -14.87 -9.97
C HIS A 849 -36.59 -14.47 -8.82
N ILE A 850 -36.08 -13.77 -7.81
CA ILE A 850 -36.88 -13.23 -6.69
C ILE A 850 -37.96 -12.27 -7.21
N LEU A 851 -37.59 -11.39 -8.14
CA LEU A 851 -38.53 -10.43 -8.72
C LEU A 851 -39.65 -11.10 -9.56
N LEU A 852 -39.35 -12.25 -10.19
CA LEU A 852 -40.34 -13.07 -10.89
C LEU A 852 -41.27 -13.82 -9.93
N GLN A 853 -40.82 -14.14 -8.71
CA GLN A 853 -41.66 -14.75 -7.68
C GLN A 853 -42.54 -13.69 -7.01
N ASP A 854 -41.93 -12.61 -6.52
CA ASP A 854 -42.56 -11.58 -5.69
C ASP A 854 -42.44 -10.19 -6.33
N CYS A 855 -43.18 -9.98 -7.42
CA CYS A 855 -43.18 -8.67 -8.08
C CYS A 855 -43.84 -7.58 -7.19
N PRO A 856 -43.26 -6.37 -7.02
CA PRO A 856 -43.95 -5.27 -6.34
C PRO A 856 -45.16 -4.75 -7.12
N ARG A 857 -46.24 -4.32 -6.44
CA ARG A 857 -47.44 -3.78 -7.11
C ARG A 857 -47.09 -2.52 -7.91
N GLY A 858 -47.48 -2.46 -9.18
CA GLY A 858 -47.17 -1.34 -10.07
C GLY A 858 -45.86 -1.50 -10.87
N ALA A 859 -45.10 -2.58 -10.66
CA ALA A 859 -43.86 -2.89 -11.37
C ALA A 859 -44.04 -3.85 -12.56
N GLU A 860 -45.27 -4.16 -12.96
CA GLU A 860 -45.59 -5.15 -14.01
C GLU A 860 -45.01 -4.75 -15.39
N THR A 861 -44.96 -3.44 -15.68
CA THR A 861 -44.35 -2.91 -16.92
C THR A 861 -42.83 -3.02 -16.93
N LEU A 862 -42.18 -2.86 -15.77
CA LEU A 862 -40.74 -3.11 -15.61
C LEU A 862 -40.43 -4.60 -15.77
N LEU A 863 -41.26 -5.47 -15.18
CA LEU A 863 -41.15 -6.91 -15.32
C LEU A 863 -41.29 -7.36 -16.78
N THR A 864 -42.24 -6.79 -17.52
CA THR A 864 -42.41 -7.06 -18.96
C THR A 864 -41.16 -6.69 -19.75
N ARG A 865 -40.54 -5.54 -19.44
CA ARG A 865 -39.30 -5.11 -20.10
C ARG A 865 -38.12 -6.02 -19.74
N LEU A 866 -38.02 -6.46 -18.50
CA LEU A 866 -37.01 -7.39 -18.03
C LEU A 866 -37.09 -8.72 -18.78
N VAL A 867 -38.28 -9.33 -18.82
CA VAL A 867 -38.50 -10.60 -19.54
C VAL A 867 -38.12 -10.46 -21.01
N HIS A 868 -38.52 -9.36 -21.66
CA HIS A 868 -38.14 -9.09 -23.04
C HIS A 868 -36.61 -9.06 -23.23
N ILE A 869 -35.86 -8.37 -22.37
CA ILE A 869 -34.40 -8.24 -22.49
C ILE A 869 -33.69 -9.59 -22.25
N LEU A 870 -34.16 -10.39 -21.29
CA LEU A 870 -33.59 -11.71 -21.00
C LEU A 870 -33.76 -12.70 -22.17
N THR A 871 -34.87 -12.61 -22.89
CA THR A 871 -35.20 -13.52 -24.01
C THR A 871 -34.76 -13.02 -25.39
N ASP A 872 -34.11 -11.86 -25.47
CA ASP A 872 -33.74 -11.21 -26.74
C ASP A 872 -32.57 -11.95 -27.43
N ARG A 873 -31.63 -12.51 -26.65
CA ARG A 873 -30.39 -13.14 -27.16
C ARG A 873 -30.34 -14.67 -27.06
N ALA A 874 -31.19 -15.27 -26.23
CA ALA A 874 -31.19 -16.70 -25.98
C ALA A 874 -32.63 -17.23 -25.89
N PRO A 875 -32.89 -18.49 -26.28
CA PRO A 875 -34.21 -19.09 -26.10
C PRO A 875 -34.60 -19.10 -24.61
N PRO A 876 -35.89 -18.90 -24.29
CA PRO A 876 -36.35 -18.84 -22.91
C PRO A 876 -36.17 -20.20 -22.22
N SER A 877 -35.64 -20.19 -21.00
CA SER A 877 -35.50 -21.41 -20.18
C SER A 877 -36.89 -21.92 -19.75
N PRO A 878 -37.07 -23.25 -19.56
CA PRO A 878 -38.37 -23.81 -19.16
C PRO A 878 -38.85 -23.27 -17.80
N GLU A 879 -37.92 -22.94 -16.90
CA GLU A 879 -38.22 -22.32 -15.61
C GLU A 879 -38.82 -20.91 -15.78
N LEU A 880 -38.23 -20.08 -16.65
CA LEU A 880 -38.73 -18.74 -16.96
C LEU A 880 -40.14 -18.80 -17.54
N VAL A 881 -40.36 -19.70 -18.50
CA VAL A 881 -41.67 -19.89 -19.16
C VAL A 881 -42.73 -20.26 -18.12
N SER A 882 -42.42 -21.20 -17.22
CA SER A 882 -43.34 -21.62 -16.17
C SER A 882 -43.77 -20.46 -15.27
N ARG A 883 -42.82 -19.60 -14.88
CA ARG A 883 -43.07 -18.44 -14.01
C ARG A 883 -43.83 -17.32 -14.72
N VAL A 884 -43.46 -16.99 -15.96
CA VAL A 884 -44.19 -16.00 -16.76
C VAL A 884 -45.65 -16.43 -16.98
N ARG A 885 -45.89 -17.73 -17.18
CA ARG A 885 -47.25 -18.28 -17.26
C ARG A 885 -48.04 -18.10 -15.97
N GLU A 886 -47.45 -18.46 -14.82
CA GLU A 886 -48.08 -18.30 -13.51
C GLU A 886 -48.45 -16.84 -13.25
N LEU A 887 -47.56 -15.90 -13.56
CA LEU A 887 -47.78 -14.46 -13.41
C LEU A 887 -48.85 -13.91 -14.35
N TYR A 888 -48.90 -14.38 -15.61
CA TYR A 888 -49.95 -13.97 -16.55
C TYR A 888 -51.34 -14.46 -16.12
N ALA A 889 -51.43 -15.66 -15.55
CA ALA A 889 -52.69 -16.22 -15.06
C ALA A 889 -53.20 -15.51 -13.78
N THR A 890 -52.28 -15.08 -12.91
CA THR A 890 -52.62 -14.56 -11.58
C THR A 890 -52.67 -13.03 -11.48
N ARG A 891 -51.86 -12.31 -12.29
CA ARG A 891 -51.56 -10.91 -12.01
C ARG A 891 -51.44 -9.99 -13.23
N VAL A 892 -50.76 -10.41 -14.29
CA VAL A 892 -50.51 -9.56 -15.47
C VAL A 892 -51.49 -9.93 -16.57
N SER A 893 -52.44 -9.05 -16.90
CA SER A 893 -53.44 -9.34 -17.94
C SER A 893 -53.04 -8.93 -19.37
N ASP A 894 -51.93 -8.19 -19.53
CA ASP A 894 -51.45 -7.76 -20.85
C ASP A 894 -50.79 -8.94 -21.59
N VAL A 895 -51.35 -9.30 -22.74
CA VAL A 895 -50.87 -10.39 -23.59
C VAL A 895 -49.45 -10.14 -24.13
N ARG A 896 -49.00 -8.88 -24.18
CA ARG A 896 -47.62 -8.54 -24.59
C ARG A 896 -46.56 -9.17 -23.69
N PHE A 897 -46.91 -9.47 -22.44
CA PHE A 897 -46.04 -10.15 -21.49
C PHE A 897 -45.65 -11.56 -21.93
N LEU A 898 -46.50 -12.23 -22.74
CA LEU A 898 -46.24 -13.57 -23.26
C LEU A 898 -45.37 -13.57 -24.52
N ILE A 899 -45.28 -12.44 -25.25
CA ILE A 899 -44.56 -12.35 -26.54
C ILE A 899 -43.10 -12.84 -26.44
N PRO A 900 -42.32 -12.49 -25.41
CA PRO A 900 -40.91 -12.87 -25.38
C PRO A 900 -40.69 -14.37 -25.07
N VAL A 901 -41.67 -15.06 -24.48
CA VAL A 901 -41.59 -16.49 -24.12
C VAL A 901 -42.38 -17.42 -25.04
N LEU A 902 -42.92 -16.90 -26.15
CA LEU A 902 -43.80 -17.66 -27.07
C LEU A 902 -43.19 -19.00 -27.52
N ASN A 903 -41.88 -19.05 -27.74
CA ASN A 903 -41.20 -20.25 -28.24
C ASN A 903 -41.13 -21.39 -27.22
N GLY A 904 -41.35 -21.11 -25.93
CA GLY A 904 -41.36 -22.11 -24.86
C GLY A 904 -42.76 -22.53 -24.42
N LEU A 905 -43.82 -21.85 -24.90
CA LEU A 905 -45.21 -22.19 -24.55
C LEU A 905 -45.67 -23.43 -25.31
N SER A 906 -46.59 -24.19 -24.72
CA SER A 906 -47.23 -25.31 -25.40
C SER A 906 -48.19 -24.81 -26.48
N LYS A 907 -48.39 -25.65 -27.50
CA LYS A 907 -49.33 -25.38 -28.59
C LYS A 907 -50.73 -24.95 -28.11
N ARG A 908 -51.26 -25.61 -27.06
CA ARG A 908 -52.59 -25.27 -26.52
C ARG A 908 -52.64 -23.86 -25.92
N GLU A 909 -51.56 -23.44 -25.26
CA GLU A 909 -51.45 -22.12 -24.64
C GLU A 909 -51.32 -21.01 -25.70
N ILE A 910 -50.53 -21.26 -26.76
CA ILE A 910 -50.39 -20.33 -27.88
C ILE A 910 -51.74 -20.10 -28.57
N LEU A 911 -52.48 -21.18 -28.85
CA LEU A 911 -53.81 -21.11 -29.47
C LEU A 911 -54.83 -20.38 -28.59
N ALA A 912 -54.76 -20.55 -27.26
CA ALA A 912 -55.60 -19.82 -26.33
C ALA A 912 -55.27 -18.31 -26.26
N ALA A 913 -54.01 -17.94 -26.43
CA ALA A 913 -53.56 -16.53 -26.44
C ALA A 913 -53.75 -15.84 -27.81
N LEU A 914 -53.82 -16.59 -28.91
CA LEU A 914 -53.90 -16.10 -30.28
C LEU A 914 -55.00 -15.03 -30.51
N PRO A 915 -56.26 -15.20 -30.03
CA PRO A 915 -57.30 -14.18 -30.21
C PRO A 915 -56.99 -12.84 -29.54
N LYS A 916 -56.18 -12.83 -28.47
CA LYS A 916 -55.72 -11.61 -27.80
C LYS A 916 -54.51 -11.01 -28.52
N LEU A 917 -53.60 -11.84 -29.04
CA LEU A 917 -52.40 -11.39 -29.76
C LEU A 917 -52.76 -10.65 -31.06
N ILE A 918 -53.75 -11.11 -31.82
CA ILE A 918 -54.15 -10.48 -33.09
C ILE A 918 -54.82 -9.10 -32.94
N LYS A 919 -55.25 -8.74 -31.71
CA LYS A 919 -55.81 -7.41 -31.41
C LYS A 919 -54.74 -6.34 -31.24
N LEU A 920 -53.46 -6.73 -31.22
CA LEU A 920 -52.33 -5.80 -31.11
C LEU A 920 -52.09 -5.03 -32.42
N ASN A 921 -51.13 -4.10 -32.40
CA ASN A 921 -50.72 -3.35 -33.58
C ASN A 921 -50.20 -4.31 -34.67
N PRO A 922 -50.60 -4.17 -35.95
CA PRO A 922 -50.14 -5.02 -37.07
C PRO A 922 -48.64 -5.31 -37.12
N ASN A 923 -47.79 -4.34 -36.77
CA ASN A 923 -46.33 -4.55 -36.74
C ASN A 923 -45.91 -5.54 -35.65
N VAL A 924 -46.55 -5.48 -34.48
CA VAL A 924 -46.33 -6.41 -33.36
C VAL A 924 -46.89 -7.79 -33.71
N VAL A 925 -48.05 -7.85 -34.38
CA VAL A 925 -48.64 -9.13 -34.85
C VAL A 925 -47.70 -9.81 -35.86
N LYS A 926 -47.11 -9.05 -36.78
CA LYS A 926 -46.10 -9.57 -37.71
C LYS A 926 -44.89 -10.13 -36.97
N GLU A 927 -44.38 -9.43 -35.95
CA GLU A 927 -43.27 -9.92 -35.13
C GLU A 927 -43.62 -11.22 -34.39
N VAL A 928 -44.83 -11.29 -33.81
CA VAL A 928 -45.36 -12.50 -33.15
C VAL A 928 -45.40 -13.67 -34.13
N PHE A 929 -45.89 -13.47 -35.35
CA PHE A 929 -45.90 -14.51 -36.39
C PHE A 929 -44.49 -14.94 -36.78
N ASN A 930 -43.56 -14.00 -36.94
CA ASN A 930 -42.18 -14.31 -37.24
C ASN A 930 -41.52 -15.16 -36.13
N LYS A 931 -41.86 -14.91 -34.85
CA LYS A 931 -41.39 -15.74 -33.73
C LYS A 931 -42.02 -17.13 -33.73
N LEU A 932 -43.35 -17.22 -33.89
CA LEU A 932 -44.07 -18.50 -33.94
C LEU A 932 -43.63 -19.39 -35.11
N LEU A 933 -43.26 -18.78 -36.24
CA LEU A 933 -42.81 -19.45 -37.45
C LEU A 933 -41.28 -19.64 -37.51
N GLY A 934 -40.55 -19.30 -36.44
CA GLY A 934 -39.09 -19.51 -36.34
C GLY A 934 -38.22 -18.64 -37.26
N LEU A 935 -38.80 -17.63 -37.93
CA LEU A 935 -38.12 -16.83 -38.96
C LEU A 935 -37.03 -15.89 -38.42
N GLN A 936 -36.97 -15.68 -37.10
CA GLN A 936 -35.97 -14.81 -36.46
C GLN A 936 -34.69 -15.55 -36.03
N ASN A 937 -34.72 -16.87 -35.84
CA ASN A 937 -33.58 -17.68 -35.38
C ASN A 937 -33.50 -19.00 -36.16
N PRO A 938 -32.72 -19.08 -37.25
CA PRO A 938 -32.68 -20.25 -38.15
C PRO A 938 -32.09 -21.52 -37.52
N ASN A 939 -31.53 -21.45 -36.30
CA ASN A 939 -30.91 -22.59 -35.59
C ASN A 939 -31.85 -23.32 -34.61
N ASN A 940 -33.11 -22.88 -34.45
CA ASN A 940 -34.07 -23.57 -33.58
C ASN A 940 -34.78 -24.67 -34.38
N GLU A 941 -34.42 -25.93 -34.14
CA GLU A 941 -35.01 -27.10 -34.83
C GLU A 941 -36.50 -27.36 -34.48
N ILE A 942 -37.03 -26.69 -33.45
CA ILE A 942 -38.40 -26.89 -32.96
C ILE A 942 -39.24 -25.63 -33.22
N LEU A 943 -40.12 -25.72 -34.21
CA LEU A 943 -41.15 -24.71 -34.49
C LEU A 943 -42.30 -24.84 -33.49
N PRO A 944 -42.69 -23.76 -32.76
CA PRO A 944 -43.82 -23.81 -31.82
C PRO A 944 -45.17 -24.16 -32.48
N VAL A 945 -45.40 -23.69 -33.71
CA VAL A 945 -46.60 -23.94 -34.52
C VAL A 945 -46.20 -23.98 -35.99
N SER A 946 -46.74 -24.93 -36.77
CA SER A 946 -46.46 -24.98 -38.22
C SER A 946 -47.23 -23.88 -38.98
N PRO A 947 -46.75 -23.43 -40.15
CA PRO A 947 -47.46 -22.44 -40.96
C PRO A 947 -48.91 -22.85 -41.26
N GLU A 948 -49.12 -24.13 -41.56
CA GLU A 948 -50.43 -24.71 -41.83
C GLU A 948 -51.35 -24.58 -40.61
N GLU A 949 -50.86 -24.98 -39.45
CA GLU A 949 -51.61 -24.97 -38.21
C GLU A 949 -51.97 -23.57 -37.75
N LEU A 950 -51.06 -22.60 -37.93
CA LEU A 950 -51.33 -21.20 -37.58
C LEU A 950 -52.45 -20.62 -38.45
N LEU A 951 -52.41 -20.87 -39.76
CA LEU A 951 -53.42 -20.34 -40.67
C LEU A 951 -54.77 -21.03 -40.44
N VAL A 952 -54.80 -22.34 -40.21
CA VAL A 952 -56.03 -23.05 -39.81
C VAL A 952 -56.57 -22.51 -38.49
N ALA A 953 -55.71 -22.35 -37.48
CA ALA A 953 -56.10 -21.83 -36.17
C ALA A 953 -56.74 -20.44 -36.26
N LEU A 954 -56.22 -19.54 -37.11
CA LEU A 954 -56.80 -18.21 -37.35
C LEU A 954 -58.23 -18.30 -37.92
N HIS A 955 -58.51 -19.27 -38.79
CA HIS A 955 -59.84 -19.46 -39.39
C HIS A 955 -60.85 -20.09 -38.43
N LEU A 956 -60.38 -20.86 -37.45
CA LEU A 956 -61.20 -21.51 -36.43
C LEU A 956 -61.39 -20.66 -35.15
N ILE A 957 -60.92 -19.42 -35.13
CA ILE A 957 -61.18 -18.50 -34.01
C ILE A 957 -62.68 -18.16 -33.98
N ASP A 958 -63.32 -18.44 -32.84
CA ASP A 958 -64.69 -18.04 -32.55
C ASP A 958 -64.86 -16.51 -32.73
N PRO A 959 -65.80 -16.06 -33.58
CA PRO A 959 -66.10 -14.64 -33.80
C PRO A 959 -66.40 -13.86 -32.51
N ASN A 960 -66.85 -14.52 -31.44
CA ASN A 960 -67.11 -13.88 -30.15
C ASN A 960 -65.82 -13.52 -29.38
N LYS A 961 -64.69 -14.17 -29.69
CA LYS A 961 -63.41 -13.95 -29.01
C LYS A 961 -62.57 -12.86 -29.67
N ALA A 962 -62.66 -12.71 -30.98
CA ALA A 962 -61.99 -11.65 -31.73
C ALA A 962 -62.80 -11.20 -32.96
N ASP A 963 -62.87 -9.88 -33.17
CA ASP A 963 -63.61 -9.32 -34.30
C ASP A 963 -63.00 -9.78 -35.63
N LEU A 964 -63.88 -10.05 -36.59
CA LEU A 964 -63.53 -10.52 -37.94
C LEU A 964 -62.50 -9.60 -38.63
N LYS A 965 -62.50 -8.30 -38.32
CA LYS A 965 -61.53 -7.31 -38.82
C LYS A 965 -60.08 -7.65 -38.46
N PHE A 966 -59.81 -8.12 -37.24
CA PHE A 966 -58.47 -8.50 -36.80
C PHE A 966 -58.03 -9.83 -37.42
N ILE A 967 -58.97 -10.77 -37.54
CA ILE A 967 -58.71 -12.07 -38.18
C ILE A 967 -58.37 -11.90 -39.66
N ILE A 968 -59.13 -11.08 -40.40
CA ILE A 968 -58.84 -10.76 -41.82
C ILE A 968 -57.46 -10.12 -42.00
N LYS A 969 -57.06 -9.21 -41.09
CA LYS A 969 -55.72 -8.60 -41.14
C LYS A 969 -54.62 -9.61 -40.83
N ALA A 970 -54.84 -10.48 -39.84
CA ALA A 970 -53.91 -11.53 -39.47
C ALA A 970 -53.71 -12.56 -40.61
N THR A 971 -54.78 -13.07 -41.21
CA THR A 971 -54.68 -13.97 -42.38
C THR A 971 -54.03 -13.27 -43.56
N GLY A 972 -54.30 -11.98 -43.76
CA GLY A 972 -53.63 -11.15 -44.77
C GLY A 972 -52.11 -11.05 -44.57
N LEU A 973 -51.63 -10.94 -43.32
CA LEU A 973 -50.19 -10.95 -43.00
C LEU A 973 -49.55 -12.31 -43.31
N CYS A 974 -50.24 -13.43 -43.04
CA CYS A 974 -49.76 -14.76 -43.43
C CYS A 974 -49.59 -14.88 -44.95
N PHE A 975 -50.62 -14.50 -45.73
CA PHE A 975 -50.57 -14.55 -47.19
C PHE A 975 -49.56 -13.58 -47.83
N ALA A 976 -49.12 -12.54 -47.11
CA ALA A 976 -48.09 -11.63 -47.58
C ALA A 976 -46.67 -12.27 -47.56
N GLU A 977 -46.43 -13.25 -46.69
CA GLU A 977 -45.15 -13.94 -46.53
C GLU A 977 -45.04 -15.16 -47.47
N LYS A 978 -44.88 -14.88 -48.77
CA LYS A 978 -44.85 -15.89 -49.87
C LYS A 978 -43.75 -16.95 -49.74
N GLN A 979 -42.70 -16.67 -48.95
CA GLN A 979 -41.60 -17.59 -48.71
C GLN A 979 -41.96 -18.72 -47.74
N VAL A 980 -42.94 -18.47 -46.85
CA VAL A 980 -43.37 -19.43 -45.82
C VAL A 980 -44.66 -20.12 -46.23
N TYR A 981 -45.61 -19.36 -46.76
CA TYR A 981 -46.91 -19.87 -47.23
C TYR A 981 -46.85 -20.21 -48.72
N THR A 982 -46.10 -21.26 -49.06
CA THR A 982 -45.98 -21.75 -50.45
C THR A 982 -47.28 -22.38 -50.96
N GLN A 983 -47.31 -22.70 -52.26
CA GLN A 983 -48.46 -23.35 -52.89
C GLN A 983 -48.88 -24.65 -52.17
N ASP A 984 -47.91 -25.46 -51.73
CA ASP A 984 -48.16 -26.74 -51.07
C ASP A 984 -48.76 -26.55 -49.66
N VAL A 985 -48.20 -25.62 -48.88
CA VAL A 985 -48.68 -25.27 -47.53
C VAL A 985 -50.10 -24.71 -47.59
N VAL A 986 -50.36 -23.78 -48.52
CA VAL A 986 -51.70 -23.19 -48.70
C VAL A 986 -52.69 -24.26 -49.19
N SER A 987 -52.27 -25.17 -50.08
CA SER A 987 -53.08 -26.30 -50.51
C SER A 987 -53.50 -27.19 -49.33
N ALA A 988 -52.56 -27.57 -48.48
CA ALA A 988 -52.82 -28.39 -47.29
C ALA A 988 -53.77 -27.68 -46.30
N VAL A 989 -53.61 -26.37 -46.08
CA VAL A 989 -54.52 -25.58 -45.25
C VAL A 989 -55.94 -25.57 -45.80
N LEU A 990 -56.11 -25.33 -47.11
CA LEU A 990 -57.42 -25.27 -47.73
C LEU A 990 -58.11 -26.64 -47.75
N GLN A 991 -57.37 -27.74 -47.93
CA GLN A 991 -57.90 -29.09 -47.80
C GLN A 991 -58.39 -29.35 -46.37
N ARG A 992 -57.56 -29.05 -45.37
CA ARG A 992 -57.91 -29.23 -43.96
C ARG A 992 -59.11 -28.39 -43.53
N LEU A 993 -59.21 -27.14 -43.98
CA LEU A 993 -60.37 -26.28 -43.71
C LEU A 993 -61.65 -26.77 -44.40
N ALA A 994 -61.54 -27.49 -45.52
CA ALA A 994 -62.69 -28.06 -46.21
C ALA A 994 -63.20 -29.34 -45.53
N GLU A 995 -62.35 -30.04 -44.77
CA GLU A 995 -62.70 -31.25 -44.00
C GLU A 995 -63.43 -30.94 -42.68
N GLU A 996 -63.30 -29.73 -42.13
CA GLU A 996 -63.98 -29.30 -40.89
C GLU A 996 -65.51 -29.41 -40.99
N GLN A 997 -66.22 -29.76 -39.92
CA GLN A 997 -67.69 -30.02 -39.97
C GLN A 997 -68.51 -28.76 -40.29
N ASP A 998 -68.12 -27.61 -39.74
CA ASP A 998 -68.72 -26.31 -40.03
C ASP A 998 -67.79 -25.49 -40.92
N THR A 999 -68.33 -24.89 -41.99
CA THR A 999 -67.54 -24.10 -42.92
C THR A 999 -67.04 -22.81 -42.25
N PRO A 1000 -65.73 -22.59 -42.12
CA PRO A 1000 -65.20 -21.37 -41.50
C PRO A 1000 -65.62 -20.12 -42.28
N VAL A 1001 -66.01 -19.06 -41.56
CA VAL A 1001 -66.59 -17.82 -42.15
C VAL A 1001 -65.67 -17.19 -43.20
N LEU A 1002 -64.35 -17.27 -43.02
CA LEU A 1002 -63.35 -16.68 -43.92
C LEU A 1002 -62.84 -17.63 -45.00
N MET A 1003 -63.33 -18.88 -45.05
CA MET A 1003 -62.83 -19.92 -45.95
C MET A 1003 -62.84 -19.46 -47.41
N MET A 1004 -63.99 -18.98 -47.90
CA MET A 1004 -64.11 -18.53 -49.29
C MET A 1004 -63.23 -17.32 -49.63
N ARG A 1005 -62.99 -16.43 -48.66
CA ARG A 1005 -62.07 -15.31 -48.83
C ARG A 1005 -60.64 -15.80 -49.00
N SER A 1006 -60.23 -16.80 -48.22
CA SER A 1006 -58.89 -17.39 -48.30
C SER A 1006 -58.70 -18.24 -49.55
N VAL A 1007 -59.72 -18.94 -50.05
CA VAL A 1007 -59.70 -19.60 -51.37
C VAL A 1007 -59.49 -18.59 -52.49
N LEU A 1008 -60.23 -17.47 -52.48
CA LEU A 1008 -60.06 -16.39 -53.47
C LEU A 1008 -58.67 -15.74 -53.40
N GLN A 1009 -58.16 -15.52 -52.20
CA GLN A 1009 -56.82 -14.96 -51.99
C GLN A 1009 -55.72 -15.94 -52.44
N ALA A 1010 -55.87 -17.23 -52.15
CA ALA A 1010 -54.97 -18.27 -52.60
C ALA A 1010 -54.95 -18.40 -54.14
N LEU A 1011 -56.10 -18.37 -54.81
CA LEU A 1011 -56.18 -18.37 -56.28
C LEU A 1011 -55.57 -17.13 -56.93
N THR A 1012 -55.59 -15.99 -56.22
CA THR A 1012 -54.93 -14.77 -56.68
C THR A 1012 -53.41 -14.86 -56.58
N LEU A 1013 -52.90 -15.54 -55.55
CA LEU A 1013 -51.46 -15.71 -55.32
C LEU A 1013 -50.86 -16.89 -56.11
N TYR A 1014 -51.62 -17.98 -56.24
CA TYR A 1014 -51.21 -19.25 -56.86
C TYR A 1014 -52.31 -19.75 -57.82
N PRO A 1015 -52.30 -19.33 -59.10
CA PRO A 1015 -53.32 -19.72 -60.08
C PRO A 1015 -53.42 -21.24 -60.32
N ASN A 1016 -52.34 -21.98 -60.08
CA ASN A 1016 -52.27 -23.44 -60.23
C ASN A 1016 -53.12 -24.22 -59.21
N LEU A 1017 -53.66 -23.55 -58.17
CA LEU A 1017 -54.60 -24.16 -57.22
C LEU A 1017 -56.04 -24.27 -57.75
N GLY A 1018 -56.29 -23.89 -59.01
CA GLY A 1018 -57.60 -24.00 -59.67
C GLY A 1018 -58.31 -25.35 -59.48
N PRO A 1019 -57.64 -26.51 -59.71
CA PRO A 1019 -58.25 -27.83 -59.50
C PRO A 1019 -58.68 -28.09 -58.06
N LEU A 1020 -57.88 -27.66 -57.07
CA LEU A 1020 -58.24 -27.79 -55.66
C LEU A 1020 -59.43 -26.91 -55.30
N ALA A 1021 -59.47 -25.67 -55.81
CA ALA A 1021 -60.60 -24.79 -55.59
C ALA A 1021 -61.89 -25.38 -56.16
N LEU A 1022 -61.85 -26.01 -57.34
CA LEU A 1022 -63.01 -26.72 -57.91
C LEU A 1022 -63.51 -27.86 -57.01
N ASN A 1023 -62.59 -28.67 -56.46
CA ASN A 1023 -62.94 -29.74 -55.52
C ASN A 1023 -63.58 -29.20 -54.23
N ILE A 1024 -63.05 -28.11 -53.68
CA ILE A 1024 -63.63 -27.44 -52.51
C ILE A 1024 -65.01 -26.88 -52.84
N LEU A 1025 -65.17 -26.22 -53.99
CA LEU A 1025 -66.47 -25.69 -54.43
C LEU A 1025 -67.51 -26.80 -54.58
N GLN A 1026 -67.11 -27.98 -55.08
CA GLN A 1026 -67.97 -29.16 -55.17
C GLN A 1026 -68.35 -29.71 -53.80
N LEU A 1027 -67.40 -29.84 -52.88
CA LEU A 1027 -67.65 -30.29 -51.50
C LEU A 1027 -68.57 -29.33 -50.71
N LEU A 1028 -68.51 -28.03 -51.04
CA LEU A 1028 -69.40 -27.02 -50.46
C LEU A 1028 -70.84 -27.10 -51.03
N ILE A 1029 -71.05 -27.67 -52.23
CA ILE A 1029 -72.40 -27.95 -52.75
C ILE A 1029 -73.09 -29.00 -51.87
N ASP A 1030 -72.39 -30.08 -51.51
CA ASP A 1030 -72.91 -31.15 -50.65
C ASP A 1030 -73.28 -30.65 -49.23
N ARG A 1031 -72.75 -29.48 -48.84
CA ARG A 1031 -73.00 -28.81 -47.55
C ARG A 1031 -73.99 -27.64 -47.63
N GLU A 1032 -74.72 -27.53 -48.73
CA GLU A 1032 -75.73 -26.48 -48.96
C GLU A 1032 -75.19 -25.04 -48.78
N VAL A 1033 -74.06 -24.71 -49.41
CA VAL A 1033 -73.40 -23.38 -49.29
C VAL A 1033 -74.31 -22.17 -49.60
N TRP A 1034 -75.38 -22.35 -50.39
CA TRP A 1034 -76.38 -21.32 -50.68
C TRP A 1034 -77.22 -20.90 -49.46
N SER A 1035 -77.24 -21.70 -48.39
CA SER A 1035 -77.92 -21.37 -47.14
C SER A 1035 -77.22 -20.26 -46.34
N ASN A 1036 -75.91 -20.05 -46.57
CA ASN A 1036 -75.13 -18.98 -45.95
C ASN A 1036 -74.77 -17.89 -46.97
N LYS A 1037 -75.41 -16.71 -46.84
CA LYS A 1037 -75.25 -15.58 -47.79
C LYS A 1037 -73.79 -15.18 -48.03
N VAL A 1038 -72.96 -15.14 -46.99
CA VAL A 1038 -71.56 -14.69 -47.09
C VAL A 1038 -70.68 -15.74 -47.78
N ALA A 1039 -70.89 -17.02 -47.46
CA ALA A 1039 -70.19 -18.11 -48.11
C ALA A 1039 -70.62 -18.24 -49.59
N TRP A 1040 -71.91 -18.04 -49.88
CA TRP A 1040 -72.46 -18.04 -51.24
C TRP A 1040 -71.86 -16.95 -52.12
N GLU A 1041 -71.77 -15.70 -51.64
CA GLU A 1041 -71.13 -14.61 -52.39
C GLU A 1041 -69.66 -14.92 -52.72
N GLY A 1042 -68.93 -15.51 -51.77
CA GLY A 1042 -67.56 -15.95 -51.99
C GLY A 1042 -67.46 -17.11 -53.00
N TRP A 1043 -68.40 -18.06 -52.94
CA TRP A 1043 -68.50 -19.20 -53.84
C TRP A 1043 -68.72 -18.75 -55.29
N VAL A 1044 -69.67 -17.84 -55.50
CA VAL A 1044 -69.98 -17.22 -56.79
C VAL A 1044 -68.76 -16.49 -57.37
N LYS A 1045 -68.10 -15.64 -56.57
CA LYS A 1045 -66.87 -14.92 -57.00
C LYS A 1045 -65.73 -15.87 -57.37
N CYS A 1046 -65.65 -17.04 -56.72
CA CYS A 1046 -64.65 -18.05 -57.03
C CYS A 1046 -64.93 -18.70 -58.39
N CYS A 1047 -66.20 -19.02 -58.67
CA CYS A 1047 -66.64 -19.50 -59.98
C CYS A 1047 -66.39 -18.48 -61.10
N GLU A 1048 -66.67 -17.19 -60.88
CA GLU A 1048 -66.36 -16.11 -61.83
C GLU A 1048 -64.86 -16.06 -62.14
N ARG A 1049 -64.00 -16.27 -61.14
CA ARG A 1049 -62.54 -16.23 -61.30
C ARG A 1049 -61.98 -17.46 -62.02
N LEU A 1050 -62.61 -18.63 -61.86
CA LEU A 1050 -62.22 -19.88 -62.53
C LEU A 1050 -62.79 -20.00 -63.96
N GLY A 1051 -63.77 -19.16 -64.31
CA GLY A 1051 -64.32 -19.05 -65.66
C GLY A 1051 -64.85 -20.37 -66.20
N SER A 1052 -64.38 -20.79 -67.38
CA SER A 1052 -64.82 -22.02 -68.06
C SER A 1052 -64.52 -23.31 -67.27
N GLN A 1053 -63.57 -23.29 -66.33
CA GLN A 1053 -63.26 -24.46 -65.51
C GLN A 1053 -64.33 -24.74 -64.44
N ALA A 1054 -65.08 -23.71 -64.02
CA ALA A 1054 -66.15 -23.84 -63.03
C ALA A 1054 -67.44 -24.46 -63.60
N THR A 1055 -67.56 -24.60 -64.93
CA THR A 1055 -68.75 -25.13 -65.62
C THR A 1055 -69.19 -26.50 -65.07
N LYS A 1056 -68.25 -27.39 -64.77
CA LYS A 1056 -68.54 -28.72 -64.20
C LYS A 1056 -69.19 -28.66 -62.81
N VAL A 1057 -68.81 -27.69 -62.00
CA VAL A 1057 -69.34 -27.47 -60.65
C VAL A 1057 -70.68 -26.74 -60.71
N LEU A 1058 -70.86 -25.82 -61.66
CA LEU A 1058 -72.13 -25.11 -61.91
C LEU A 1058 -73.26 -26.05 -62.37
N ILE A 1059 -72.94 -27.06 -63.18
CA ILE A 1059 -73.91 -28.09 -63.61
C ILE A 1059 -74.31 -29.02 -62.44
N ALA A 1060 -73.43 -29.20 -61.45
CA ALA A 1060 -73.68 -30.06 -60.29
C ALA A 1060 -74.55 -29.41 -59.19
N LEU A 1061 -74.98 -28.15 -59.36
CA LEU A 1061 -75.85 -27.46 -58.41
C LEU A 1061 -77.28 -28.03 -58.43
N PRO A 1062 -77.90 -28.28 -57.26
CA PRO A 1062 -79.29 -28.72 -57.19
C PRO A 1062 -80.27 -27.62 -57.65
N ALA A 1063 -81.43 -28.03 -58.17
CA ALA A 1063 -82.42 -27.12 -58.78
C ALA A 1063 -82.89 -25.97 -57.88
N ARG A 1064 -82.76 -26.11 -56.55
CA ARG A 1064 -83.10 -25.08 -55.56
C ARG A 1064 -82.10 -23.91 -55.49
N ALA A 1065 -80.87 -24.10 -55.95
CA ALA A 1065 -79.79 -23.10 -55.88
C ALA A 1065 -79.55 -22.34 -57.19
N LEU A 1066 -80.07 -22.85 -58.32
CA LEU A 1066 -79.99 -22.22 -59.65
C LEU A 1066 -80.54 -20.77 -59.72
N PRO A 1067 -81.66 -20.41 -59.06
CA PRO A 1067 -82.20 -19.04 -59.13
C PRO A 1067 -81.33 -17.97 -58.48
N SER A 1068 -80.41 -18.37 -57.58
CA SER A 1068 -79.50 -17.47 -56.85
C SER A 1068 -78.14 -17.25 -57.52
N VAL A 1069 -77.95 -17.77 -58.74
CA VAL A 1069 -76.71 -17.64 -59.53
C VAL A 1069 -76.77 -16.39 -60.41
N PRO A 1070 -75.72 -15.54 -60.47
CA PRO A 1070 -75.71 -14.37 -61.35
C PRO A 1070 -75.82 -14.72 -62.84
N PRO A 1071 -76.43 -13.84 -63.67
CA PRO A 1071 -76.67 -14.09 -65.09
C PRO A 1071 -75.39 -14.34 -65.91
N ASN A 1072 -74.25 -13.83 -65.46
CA ASN A 1072 -72.95 -14.01 -66.13
C ASN A 1072 -72.45 -15.47 -66.05
N LEU A 1073 -72.73 -16.16 -64.93
CA LEU A 1073 -72.38 -17.56 -64.74
C LEU A 1073 -73.45 -18.51 -65.32
N ALA A 1074 -74.71 -18.08 -65.36
CA ALA A 1074 -75.79 -18.84 -66.00
C ALA A 1074 -75.54 -19.07 -67.50
N ARG A 1075 -74.95 -18.08 -68.21
CA ARG A 1075 -74.55 -18.22 -69.61
C ARG A 1075 -73.53 -19.33 -69.87
N LEU A 1076 -72.65 -19.63 -68.90
CA LEU A 1076 -71.68 -20.73 -69.02
C LEU A 1076 -72.35 -22.11 -68.97
N ILE A 1077 -73.48 -22.22 -68.25
CA ILE A 1077 -74.30 -23.45 -68.19
C ILE A 1077 -75.05 -23.63 -69.52
N GLU A 1078 -75.56 -22.55 -70.11
CA GLU A 1078 -76.26 -22.56 -71.41
C GLU A 1078 -75.33 -22.90 -72.59
N THR A 1079 -74.04 -22.53 -72.53
CA THR A 1079 -73.08 -22.79 -73.62
C THR A 1079 -72.67 -24.26 -73.81
N THR A 1080 -72.97 -25.16 -72.87
CA THR A 1080 -72.61 -26.59 -72.98
C THR A 1080 -73.70 -27.48 -73.58
N GLU A 1081 -74.94 -27.00 -73.74
CA GLU A 1081 -76.01 -27.78 -74.40
C GLU A 1081 -76.09 -27.59 -75.93
N GLY A 1082 -75.27 -26.73 -76.54
CA GLY A 1082 -75.39 -26.39 -77.96
C GLY A 1082 -74.27 -26.94 -78.84
N SER A 1083 -74.45 -28.13 -79.43
CA SER A 1083 -73.72 -28.51 -80.65
C SER A 1083 -74.48 -28.02 -81.90
N ASN A 1084 -73.71 -27.44 -82.83
CA ASN A 1084 -73.98 -27.19 -84.26
C ASN A 1084 -74.64 -25.86 -84.73
N PRO A 1085 -74.34 -25.39 -85.96
CA PRO A 1085 -73.46 -24.23 -86.17
C PRO A 1085 -74.10 -23.15 -87.05
N PHE A 1086 -73.77 -21.86 -86.84
CA PHE A 1086 -73.69 -20.86 -87.93
C PHE A 1086 -72.91 -19.64 -87.43
N SER A 1087 -71.72 -19.44 -88.02
CA SER A 1087 -71.05 -18.13 -88.16
C SER A 1087 -71.79 -17.30 -89.25
N PRO A 1088 -71.53 -15.99 -89.50
CA PRO A 1088 -70.25 -15.25 -89.42
C PRO A 1088 -70.41 -13.74 -89.01
N PRO A 1089 -69.51 -12.78 -89.38
CA PRO A 1089 -68.15 -12.51 -88.86
C PRO A 1089 -67.98 -11.03 -88.34
N PRO A 1090 -66.77 -10.57 -87.94
CA PRO A 1090 -66.55 -9.47 -86.98
C PRO A 1090 -66.03 -8.15 -87.58
N VAL A 1091 -66.08 -7.04 -86.83
CA VAL A 1091 -65.35 -5.78 -87.16
C VAL A 1091 -64.84 -5.05 -85.91
N SER A 1092 -63.51 -5.06 -85.78
CA SER A 1092 -62.54 -4.10 -85.21
C SER A 1092 -62.90 -3.09 -84.10
N ASN A 1093 -62.11 -3.18 -83.00
CA ASN A 1093 -61.52 -2.11 -82.18
C ASN A 1093 -61.38 -0.74 -82.90
N PRO A 1094 -61.46 0.42 -82.19
CA PRO A 1094 -60.26 0.88 -81.47
C PRO A 1094 -60.42 1.84 -80.24
N ILE A 1095 -59.38 1.77 -79.39
CA ILE A 1095 -58.66 2.88 -78.74
C ILE A 1095 -59.30 3.62 -77.54
N GLU A 1096 -58.57 3.51 -76.43
CA GLU A 1096 -58.58 4.26 -75.17
C GLU A 1096 -58.47 5.79 -75.36
N PRO A 1097 -58.99 6.62 -74.44
CA PRO A 1097 -58.09 7.11 -73.38
C PRO A 1097 -58.75 7.30 -71.98
N LEU A 1098 -57.94 7.08 -70.94
CA LEU A 1098 -58.12 7.49 -69.53
C LEU A 1098 -58.13 9.03 -69.35
N PRO A 1099 -58.33 9.60 -68.13
CA PRO A 1099 -59.47 9.56 -67.19
C PRO A 1099 -59.94 11.02 -66.84
N PRO A 1100 -60.91 11.25 -65.92
CA PRO A 1100 -60.47 11.75 -64.60
C PRO A 1100 -61.39 11.41 -63.39
N GLY A 1101 -60.76 11.10 -62.25
CA GLY A 1101 -61.15 11.62 -60.93
C GLY A 1101 -62.27 10.92 -60.13
N MET A 1102 -61.85 10.30 -59.01
CA MET A 1102 -62.64 9.81 -57.84
C MET A 1102 -63.51 8.58 -58.14
N GLU A 1103 -63.34 7.40 -57.53
CA GLU A 1103 -62.69 6.93 -56.29
C GLU A 1103 -61.86 5.66 -56.51
#